data_AF-A0A2U3KQ91-F1
#
_entry.id   AF-A0A2U3KQ91-F1
#
_cell.length_a   1.000
_cell.length_b   1.000
_cell.length_c   1.000
_cell.angle_alpha   90.00
_cell.angle_beta   90.00
_cell.angle_gamma   90.00
#
_symmetry.space_group_name_H-M   'P 1'
#
loop_
_entity.id
_entity.type
_entity.pdbx_description
1 polymer ?
#
loop_
_entity_poly.entity_id
_entity_poly.type
_entity_poly.pdbx_seq_one_letter_code
_entity_poly.pdbx_strand_id
1 'polypeptide(L)'
;MAEKASAENPAESKASDFAAPQLTLPKGGGAIRDIGEKFSANAVTGTGSLSVPIAVSLARSGFSPQLSLSYDSGAGNGVFGMGWSLSVPAITRKTDKGLPQYRDHEESDVFILSGAEDLVPVLHEERRGEWVADEFEREGYRIKPYRPRIEGLFARIERWTRIDDGDIHWRSFSKDNICTIYGDSPESRVADPANPSHIFSWLISASFDDKGNAILYEHVAENDRGIDLTKANERHRDPTANRYLKRILYGNRRPLGPGSHGLPDADWMFETVFDFGEEDYREFPPDGEGRVFVQVTAKQREDSAWPARADSFSTYRSGFEVRTHRLCRRILLFHHFPDELGTPHYLVRSTQCEHHEKPNGSLLTRIVQSGYKRQSNDLYLKKSLPPLDLSYTASPLEDESFDRFELKPADSENLPQGIDGASARWLDLDGEGISGVLADQGAGWYYKHNLGNGHFGAMELVSTRPSTAALSNSNQHLMDIAGDGDLDLVDLAPAAAGYYERTTEPGGDEHGWGRFRAFRSFPVLDWNDPNLRFVDITGDGIADVLVTEDVAIRWHPSLLQEGFGPAVRIPAPHDEQDGPRVVFADRTQSIYLADMSGDGLTDIVRVRNGEICYWPNLGYGHFGPKVTMDRAPWFDTPDLFDQKRIQLADTDGSGTADIL
;
A
#
# COMPACT_ATOMS: atom_id res chain seq x y z
N MET A 1 -59.80 -58.65 14.46
CA MET A 1 -58.92 -58.08 15.51
C MET A 1 -57.82 -59.13 15.75
N ALA A 2 -56.86 -59.35 14.87
CA ALA A 2 -55.82 -58.46 14.32
C ALA A 2 -54.90 -57.89 15.42
N GLU A 3 -54.07 -58.77 15.97
CA GLU A 3 -52.94 -58.44 16.83
C GLU A 3 -51.70 -58.28 15.94
N LYS A 4 -51.10 -57.09 15.99
CA LYS A 4 -49.94 -56.67 15.19
C LYS A 4 -48.68 -57.39 15.69
N ALA A 5 -48.16 -58.31 14.90
CA ALA A 5 -46.75 -58.68 14.96
C ALA A 5 -45.94 -57.63 14.17
N SER A 6 -45.04 -56.95 14.87
CA SER A 6 -44.09 -55.99 14.35
C SER A 6 -43.12 -56.66 13.36
N ALA A 7 -43.20 -56.26 12.09
CA ALA A 7 -42.17 -56.56 11.10
C ALA A 7 -40.94 -55.68 11.37
N GLU A 8 -39.78 -56.32 11.47
CA GLU A 8 -38.47 -55.69 11.50
C GLU A 8 -38.25 -54.91 10.19
N ASN A 9 -37.88 -53.63 10.30
CA ASN A 9 -37.37 -52.86 9.17
C ASN A 9 -35.97 -53.40 8.81
N PRO A 10 -35.66 -53.64 7.52
CA PRO A 10 -34.33 -54.01 7.10
C PRO A 10 -33.37 -52.85 7.38
N ALA A 11 -32.24 -53.18 8.00
CA ALA A 11 -31.16 -52.25 8.31
C ALA A 11 -30.75 -51.47 7.05
N GLU A 12 -30.93 -50.15 7.09
CA GLU A 12 -30.26 -49.22 6.17
C GLU A 12 -28.75 -49.43 6.33
N SER A 13 -28.13 -50.09 5.35
CA SER A 13 -26.69 -50.08 5.20
C SER A 13 -26.26 -48.65 4.96
N LYS A 14 -25.72 -47.98 5.98
CA LYS A 14 -24.95 -46.74 5.81
C LYS A 14 -23.90 -47.02 4.73
N ALA A 15 -24.09 -46.42 3.56
CA ALA A 15 -23.07 -46.42 2.52
C ALA A 15 -21.79 -45.85 3.15
N SER A 16 -20.68 -46.56 2.98
CA SER A 16 -19.38 -46.08 3.43
C SER A 16 -19.06 -44.79 2.68
N ASP A 17 -18.70 -43.72 3.39
CA ASP A 17 -18.22 -42.45 2.81
C ASP A 17 -16.90 -42.60 2.02
N PHE A 18 -16.34 -43.81 1.96
CA PHE A 18 -15.23 -44.16 1.10
C PHE A 18 -15.73 -44.54 -0.30
N ALA A 19 -15.61 -43.61 -1.25
CA ALA A 19 -15.78 -43.90 -2.67
C ALA A 19 -14.45 -44.38 -3.26
N ALA A 20 -14.42 -45.58 -3.82
CA ALA A 20 -13.27 -46.03 -4.60
C ALA A 20 -13.09 -45.15 -5.85
N PRO A 21 -11.85 -44.79 -6.24
CA PRO A 21 -11.61 -43.95 -7.40
C PRO A 21 -12.15 -44.62 -8.67
N GLN A 22 -13.02 -43.91 -9.40
CA GLN A 22 -13.59 -44.37 -10.66
C GLN A 22 -13.03 -43.56 -11.83
N LEU A 23 -12.54 -44.27 -12.85
CA LEU A 23 -12.18 -43.67 -14.13
C LEU A 23 -13.48 -43.40 -14.90
N THR A 24 -13.86 -42.12 -14.97
CA THR A 24 -15.01 -41.68 -15.77
C THR A 24 -14.56 -40.61 -16.73
N LEU A 25 -15.07 -40.65 -17.96
CA LEU A 25 -14.92 -39.52 -18.86
C LEU A 25 -15.76 -38.35 -18.31
N PRO A 26 -15.24 -37.11 -18.35
CA PRO A 26 -16.02 -35.95 -17.98
C PRO A 26 -17.29 -35.91 -18.84
N LYS A 27 -18.45 -35.84 -18.19
CA LYS A 27 -19.72 -35.67 -18.88
C LYS A 27 -19.66 -34.33 -19.61
N GLY A 28 -19.99 -34.32 -20.90
CA GLY A 28 -19.97 -33.11 -21.71
C GLY A 28 -20.76 -31.98 -21.05
N GLY A 29 -20.18 -30.78 -21.01
CA GLY A 29 -20.82 -29.57 -20.49
C GLY A 29 -21.57 -28.81 -21.58
N GLY A 30 -22.76 -28.29 -21.24
CA GLY A 30 -23.56 -27.40 -22.09
C GLY A 30 -23.74 -25.98 -21.54
N ALA A 31 -23.27 -25.71 -20.31
CA ALA A 31 -23.32 -24.39 -19.71
C ALA A 31 -22.01 -23.65 -19.97
N ILE A 32 -22.09 -22.47 -20.59
CA ILE A 32 -21.00 -21.52 -20.65
C ILE A 32 -20.92 -20.87 -19.27
N ARG A 33 -19.74 -20.92 -18.63
CA ARG A 33 -19.45 -20.21 -17.38
C ARG A 33 -18.50 -19.06 -17.69
N ASP A 34 -18.65 -17.98 -16.94
CA ASP A 34 -17.75 -16.82 -16.91
C ASP A 34 -16.37 -17.19 -16.33
N ILE A 35 -15.52 -16.19 -16.10
CA ILE A 35 -14.20 -16.38 -15.52
C ILE A 35 -14.24 -16.52 -13.98
N GLY A 36 -15.45 -16.57 -13.39
CA GLY A 36 -15.65 -16.76 -11.96
C GLY A 36 -15.43 -15.50 -11.12
N GLU A 37 -15.53 -14.32 -11.74
CA GLU A 37 -15.38 -13.03 -11.07
C GLU A 37 -16.46 -12.80 -10.02
N LYS A 38 -16.09 -12.17 -8.91
CA LYS A 38 -17.01 -11.85 -7.81
C LYS A 38 -16.85 -10.39 -7.41
N PHE A 39 -17.95 -9.65 -7.51
CA PHE A 39 -18.05 -8.29 -6.99
C PHE A 39 -18.69 -8.32 -5.60
N SER A 40 -18.12 -7.56 -4.67
CA SER A 40 -18.71 -7.32 -3.36
C SER A 40 -18.47 -5.87 -2.93
N ALA A 41 -19.45 -5.29 -2.25
CA ALA A 41 -19.24 -4.06 -1.49
C ALA A 41 -18.91 -4.44 -0.04
N ASN A 42 -17.85 -3.86 0.52
CA ASN A 42 -17.58 -4.00 1.94
C ASN A 42 -18.49 -3.01 2.70
N ALA A 43 -19.44 -3.54 3.46
CA ALA A 43 -20.44 -2.72 4.15
C ALA A 43 -19.87 -1.87 5.30
N VAL A 44 -18.66 -2.18 5.79
CA VAL A 44 -18.02 -1.45 6.88
C VAL A 44 -17.16 -0.31 6.33
N THR A 45 -16.36 -0.57 5.29
CA THR A 45 -15.44 0.43 4.71
C THR A 45 -16.09 1.25 3.59
N GLY A 46 -17.23 0.80 3.05
CA GLY A 46 -17.85 1.40 1.87
C GLY A 46 -17.10 1.14 0.56
N THR A 47 -15.99 0.37 0.59
CA THR A 47 -15.17 0.12 -0.60
C THR A 47 -15.79 -0.92 -1.54
N GLY A 48 -15.57 -0.73 -2.83
CA GLY A 48 -15.90 -1.72 -3.87
C GLY A 48 -14.76 -2.71 -4.02
N SER A 49 -15.09 -4.01 -4.02
CA SER A 49 -14.11 -5.10 -4.16
C SER A 49 -14.48 -6.02 -5.32
N LEU A 50 -13.47 -6.47 -6.06
CA LEU A 50 -13.64 -7.44 -7.15
C LEU A 50 -12.53 -8.48 -7.07
N SER A 51 -12.87 -9.76 -7.19
CA SER A 51 -11.89 -10.84 -7.24
C SER A 51 -12.01 -11.63 -8.53
N VAL A 52 -10.87 -11.82 -9.22
CA VAL A 52 -10.76 -12.61 -10.45
C VAL A 52 -9.80 -13.77 -10.20
N PRO A 53 -10.28 -15.02 -10.13
CA PRO A 53 -9.43 -16.17 -9.87
C PRO A 53 -8.48 -16.44 -11.05
N ILE A 54 -7.24 -16.78 -10.75
CA ILE A 54 -6.25 -17.17 -11.75
C ILE A 54 -6.28 -18.70 -11.85
N ALA A 55 -6.64 -19.20 -13.03
CA ALA A 55 -6.81 -20.63 -13.25
C ALA A 55 -5.46 -21.38 -13.30
N VAL A 56 -5.07 -21.99 -12.18
CA VAL A 56 -3.93 -22.92 -12.11
C VAL A 56 -4.40 -24.37 -12.28
N SER A 57 -3.48 -25.29 -12.62
CA SER A 57 -3.77 -26.72 -12.61
C SER A 57 -3.69 -27.28 -11.20
N LEU A 58 -4.64 -28.14 -10.82
CA LEU A 58 -4.59 -28.80 -9.51
C LEU A 58 -3.47 -29.84 -9.49
N ALA A 59 -2.66 -29.80 -8.43
CA ALA A 59 -1.68 -30.83 -8.14
C ALA A 59 -2.26 -31.91 -7.23
N ARG A 60 -1.43 -32.89 -6.86
CA ARG A 60 -1.83 -34.02 -6.02
C ARG A 60 -2.40 -33.52 -4.69
N SER A 61 -3.44 -34.22 -4.23
CA SER A 61 -4.13 -33.89 -2.97
C SER A 61 -4.68 -32.46 -2.89
N GLY A 62 -4.81 -31.75 -4.02
CA GLY A 62 -5.28 -30.36 -4.07
C GLY A 62 -4.25 -29.32 -3.63
N PHE A 63 -3.00 -29.72 -3.35
CA PHE A 63 -1.95 -28.81 -2.88
C PHE A 63 -1.36 -28.02 -4.06
N SER A 64 -2.06 -26.94 -4.42
CA SER A 64 -1.75 -26.05 -5.54
C SER A 64 -1.94 -24.60 -5.11
N PRO A 65 -1.20 -23.65 -5.72
CA PRO A 65 -1.26 -22.25 -5.33
C PRO A 65 -2.69 -21.69 -5.52
N GLN A 66 -3.18 -20.96 -4.53
CA GLN A 66 -4.46 -20.24 -4.63
C GLN A 66 -4.14 -18.80 -5.02
N LEU A 67 -4.48 -18.42 -6.25
CA LEU A 67 -4.15 -17.11 -6.79
C LEU A 67 -5.42 -16.41 -7.29
N SER A 68 -5.58 -15.15 -6.91
CA SER A 68 -6.60 -14.26 -7.46
C SER A 68 -6.03 -12.86 -7.63
N LEU A 69 -6.47 -12.18 -8.69
CA LEU A 69 -6.37 -10.73 -8.76
C LEU A 69 -7.49 -10.15 -7.90
N SER A 70 -7.14 -9.25 -7.00
CA SER A 70 -8.08 -8.60 -6.08
C SER A 70 -8.02 -7.09 -6.30
N TYR A 71 -9.17 -6.49 -6.52
CA TYR A 71 -9.38 -5.05 -6.59
C TYR A 71 -10.00 -4.54 -5.30
N ASP A 72 -9.51 -3.41 -4.81
CA ASP A 72 -10.14 -2.59 -3.78
C ASP A 72 -10.11 -1.13 -4.23
N SER A 73 -11.26 -0.45 -4.19
CA SER A 73 -11.37 0.95 -4.61
C SER A 73 -10.59 1.92 -3.72
N GLY A 74 -10.21 1.53 -2.51
CA GLY A 74 -9.35 2.30 -1.60
C GLY A 74 -7.87 1.93 -1.69
N ALA A 75 -7.48 0.96 -2.52
CA ALA A 75 -6.08 0.57 -2.69
C ALA A 75 -5.37 1.45 -3.74
N GLY A 76 -4.11 1.78 -3.44
CA GLY A 76 -3.26 2.59 -4.31
C GLY A 76 -2.72 1.84 -5.54
N ASN A 77 -1.63 2.35 -6.10
CA ASN A 77 -1.00 1.78 -7.28
C ASN A 77 -0.19 0.52 -6.97
N GLY A 78 -0.06 -0.38 -7.94
CA GLY A 78 0.59 -1.68 -7.78
C GLY A 78 1.02 -2.30 -9.09
N VAL A 79 1.56 -3.52 -9.01
CA VAL A 79 2.13 -4.24 -10.17
C VAL A 79 1.09 -4.70 -11.20
N PHE A 80 -0.20 -4.57 -10.89
CA PHE A 80 -1.31 -4.83 -11.81
C PHE A 80 -2.08 -3.56 -12.17
N GLY A 81 -1.61 -2.37 -11.76
CA GLY A 81 -2.30 -1.09 -11.92
C GLY A 81 -3.03 -0.67 -10.64
N MET A 82 -3.62 0.53 -10.68
CA MET A 82 -4.30 1.14 -9.53
C MET A 82 -5.44 0.27 -9.00
N GLY A 83 -5.49 0.10 -7.67
CA GLY A 83 -6.49 -0.69 -6.96
C GLY A 83 -6.29 -2.21 -7.04
N TRP A 84 -5.41 -2.71 -7.90
CA TRP A 84 -5.24 -4.15 -8.14
C TRP A 84 -4.00 -4.73 -7.47
N SER A 85 -4.20 -5.86 -6.78
CA SER A 85 -3.15 -6.64 -6.13
C SER A 85 -3.31 -8.14 -6.41
N LEU A 86 -2.27 -8.91 -6.12
CA LEU A 86 -2.30 -10.37 -6.16
C LEU A 86 -2.38 -10.90 -4.72
N SER A 87 -3.27 -11.85 -4.47
CA SER A 87 -3.52 -12.44 -3.15
C SER A 87 -2.42 -13.43 -2.71
N VAL A 88 -1.20 -12.95 -2.54
CA VAL A 88 -0.05 -13.75 -2.07
C VAL A 88 0.31 -13.35 -0.64
N PRO A 89 0.50 -14.31 0.29
CA PRO A 89 0.77 -13.99 1.68
C PRO A 89 2.20 -13.47 1.87
N ALA A 90 2.35 -12.51 2.77
CA ALA A 90 3.62 -11.95 3.22
C ALA A 90 3.50 -11.51 4.68
N ILE A 91 4.63 -11.42 5.37
CA ILE A 91 4.71 -10.76 6.68
C ILE A 91 5.39 -9.42 6.46
N THR A 92 4.74 -8.33 6.85
CA THR A 92 5.23 -6.96 6.60
C THR A 92 5.19 -6.17 7.90
N ARG A 93 6.09 -5.19 8.04
CA ARG A 93 6.02 -4.23 9.14
C ARG A 93 4.84 -3.28 8.92
N LYS A 94 4.06 -3.03 9.97
CA LYS A 94 2.91 -2.12 9.94
C LYS A 94 3.38 -0.67 9.85
N THR A 95 2.65 0.15 9.10
CA THR A 95 3.00 1.55 8.83
C THR A 95 1.88 2.55 9.12
N ASP A 96 0.70 2.09 9.58
CA ASP A 96 -0.49 2.94 9.76
C ASP A 96 -0.45 3.80 11.03
N LYS A 97 0.46 3.48 11.96
CA LYS A 97 0.61 4.13 13.27
C LYS A 97 2.08 4.47 13.54
N GLY A 98 2.75 4.92 12.49
CA GLY A 98 4.17 5.23 12.50
C GLY A 98 4.97 4.33 11.57
N LEU A 99 6.06 4.88 11.04
CA LEU A 99 6.99 4.20 10.16
C LEU A 99 7.89 3.21 10.92
N PRO A 100 8.42 2.16 10.26
CA PRO A 100 9.29 1.19 10.93
C PRO A 100 10.60 1.82 11.39
N GLN A 101 11.05 1.44 12.59
CA GLN A 101 12.32 1.92 13.16
C GLN A 101 13.43 0.87 13.09
N TYR A 102 13.09 -0.39 12.76
CA TYR A 102 14.02 -1.50 12.62
C TYR A 102 14.84 -1.81 13.89
N ARG A 103 14.35 -1.38 15.07
CA ARG A 103 14.96 -1.66 16.37
C ARG A 103 14.36 -2.92 16.96
N ASP A 104 14.60 -4.06 16.30
CA ASP A 104 13.97 -5.35 16.61
C ASP A 104 14.26 -5.87 18.04
N HIS A 105 15.35 -5.43 18.65
CA HIS A 105 15.72 -5.76 20.03
C HIS A 105 14.89 -4.99 21.08
N GLU A 106 14.30 -3.86 20.70
CA GLU A 106 13.39 -3.05 21.53
C GLU A 106 11.91 -3.36 21.22
N GLU A 107 11.63 -4.25 20.25
CA GLU A 107 10.29 -4.50 19.72
C GLU A 107 9.58 -3.23 19.24
N SER A 108 10.32 -2.33 18.59
CA SER A 108 9.79 -1.04 18.13
C SER A 108 8.67 -1.15 17.09
N ASP A 109 8.63 -2.25 16.33
CA ASP A 109 7.79 -2.39 15.14
C ASP A 109 6.77 -3.51 15.32
N VAL A 110 5.57 -3.30 14.78
CA VAL A 110 4.50 -4.31 14.73
C VAL A 110 4.52 -5.00 13.38
N PHE A 111 4.32 -6.32 13.38
CA PHE A 111 4.24 -7.11 12.14
C PHE A 111 2.79 -7.45 11.81
N ILE A 112 2.46 -7.57 10.53
CA ILE A 112 1.16 -7.99 10.03
C ILE A 112 1.32 -9.18 9.08
N LEU A 113 0.44 -10.18 9.18
CA LEU A 113 0.39 -11.30 8.24
C LEU A 113 -0.72 -11.05 7.21
N SER A 114 -0.34 -10.96 5.94
CA SER A 114 -1.26 -10.80 4.79
C SER A 114 -2.22 -9.61 4.93
N GLY A 115 -1.77 -8.51 5.57
CA GLY A 115 -2.55 -7.28 5.71
C GLY A 115 -3.75 -7.35 6.66
N ALA A 116 -3.98 -8.47 7.34
CA ALA A 116 -5.23 -8.69 8.08
C ALA A 116 -5.15 -8.31 9.56
N GLU A 117 -4.08 -8.69 10.28
CA GLU A 117 -4.04 -8.57 11.75
C GLU A 117 -2.64 -8.31 12.30
N ASP A 118 -2.59 -7.50 13.36
CA ASP A 118 -1.38 -7.21 14.14
C ASP A 118 -0.88 -8.48 14.83
N LEU A 119 0.37 -8.84 14.60
CA LEU A 119 1.04 -9.94 15.28
C LEU A 119 1.62 -9.47 16.60
N VAL A 120 1.30 -10.18 17.68
CA VAL A 120 1.83 -9.95 19.02
C VAL A 120 2.63 -11.17 19.49
N PRO A 121 3.75 -10.98 20.22
CA PRO A 121 4.49 -12.08 20.81
C PRO A 121 3.60 -12.94 21.72
N VAL A 122 3.82 -14.25 21.70
CA VAL A 122 3.27 -15.13 22.73
C VAL A 122 4.05 -14.92 24.01
N LEU A 123 3.34 -14.72 25.13
CA LEU A 123 3.94 -14.51 26.44
C LEU A 123 3.68 -15.73 27.33
N HIS A 124 4.63 -16.05 28.20
CA HIS A 124 4.48 -17.02 29.28
C HIS A 124 4.81 -16.39 30.63
N GLU A 125 4.24 -16.95 31.70
CA GLU A 125 4.45 -16.47 33.07
C GLU A 125 5.64 -17.22 33.68
N GLU A 126 6.77 -16.54 33.89
CA GLU A 126 7.95 -17.11 34.58
C GLU A 126 7.77 -17.10 36.10
N ARG A 127 7.25 -15.98 36.62
CA ARG A 127 6.96 -15.75 38.03
C ARG A 127 5.64 -15.03 38.15
N ARG A 128 4.98 -15.16 39.31
CA ARG A 128 3.62 -14.66 39.53
C ARG A 128 3.51 -13.16 39.18
N GLY A 129 2.86 -12.85 38.06
CA GLY A 129 2.66 -11.49 37.55
C GLY A 129 3.73 -10.96 36.58
N GLU A 130 4.81 -11.69 36.32
CA GLU A 130 5.84 -11.35 35.33
C GLU A 130 5.63 -12.17 34.05
N TRP A 131 5.14 -11.50 33.00
CA TRP A 131 4.96 -12.07 31.67
C TRP A 131 6.17 -11.74 30.80
N VAL A 132 6.81 -12.76 30.26
CA VAL A 132 7.95 -12.63 29.35
C VAL A 132 7.62 -13.27 28.01
N ALA A 133 8.25 -12.81 26.94
CA ALA A 133 8.07 -13.41 25.63
C ALA A 133 8.56 -14.86 25.65
N ASP A 134 7.76 -15.76 25.07
CA ASP A 134 8.20 -17.12 24.78
C ASP A 134 9.30 -17.06 23.72
N GLU A 135 10.47 -17.58 24.05
CA GLU A 135 11.62 -17.59 23.18
C GLU A 135 12.52 -18.77 23.53
N PHE A 136 12.94 -19.52 22.52
CA PHE A 136 13.79 -20.69 22.70
C PHE A 136 14.76 -20.89 21.55
N GLU A 137 15.86 -21.58 21.79
CA GLU A 137 16.86 -21.86 20.78
C GLU A 137 16.70 -23.28 20.22
N ARG A 138 16.74 -23.41 18.89
CA ARG A 138 16.69 -24.69 18.19
C ARG A 138 17.47 -24.59 16.89
N GLU A 139 18.32 -25.58 16.62
CA GLU A 139 19.02 -25.74 15.33
C GLU A 139 19.83 -24.49 14.90
N GLY A 140 20.41 -23.74 15.84
CA GLY A 140 21.17 -22.51 15.55
C GLY A 140 20.32 -21.25 15.35
N TYR A 141 19.02 -21.32 15.62
CA TYR A 141 18.09 -20.21 15.56
C TYR A 141 17.49 -19.92 16.93
N ARG A 142 17.28 -18.64 17.22
CA ARG A 142 16.40 -18.15 18.27
C ARG A 142 15.00 -18.00 17.68
N ILE A 143 14.03 -18.68 18.29
CA ILE A 143 12.67 -18.77 17.78
C ILE A 143 11.73 -18.07 18.76
N LYS A 144 10.97 -17.12 18.25
CA LYS A 144 9.98 -16.36 19.00
C LYS A 144 8.59 -16.57 18.39
N PRO A 145 7.65 -17.20 19.11
CA PRO A 145 6.29 -17.38 18.63
C PRO A 145 5.48 -16.08 18.66
N TYR A 146 4.62 -15.92 17.66
CA TYR A 146 3.67 -14.83 17.51
C TYR A 146 2.27 -15.38 17.30
N ARG A 147 1.26 -14.56 17.60
CA ARG A 147 -0.15 -14.80 17.29
C ARG A 147 -0.82 -13.52 16.81
N PRO A 148 -1.88 -13.60 16.00
CA PRO A 148 -2.73 -12.45 15.72
C PRO A 148 -3.31 -11.86 17.00
N ARG A 149 -3.46 -10.52 17.06
CA ARG A 149 -4.14 -9.84 18.17
C ARG A 149 -5.60 -10.29 18.27
N ILE A 150 -6.27 -10.44 17.13
CA ILE A 150 -7.59 -11.05 17.01
C ILE A 150 -7.43 -12.41 16.32
N GLU A 151 -7.66 -13.48 17.07
CA GLU A 151 -7.44 -14.84 16.57
C GLU A 151 -8.54 -15.26 15.58
N GLY A 152 -8.14 -15.90 14.48
CA GLY A 152 -9.08 -16.39 13.47
C GLY A 152 -8.50 -17.48 12.57
N LEU A 153 -7.19 -17.43 12.31
CA LEU A 153 -6.50 -18.45 11.52
C LEU A 153 -6.14 -19.70 12.34
N PHE A 154 -5.99 -19.55 13.67
CA PHE A 154 -5.45 -20.58 14.56
C PHE A 154 -4.13 -21.15 14.03
N ALA A 155 -3.33 -20.30 13.40
CA ALA A 155 -2.04 -20.64 12.83
C ALA A 155 -0.94 -20.38 13.87
N ARG A 156 0.02 -21.29 13.98
CA ARG A 156 1.24 -21.04 14.77
C ARG A 156 2.20 -20.24 13.91
N ILE A 157 2.55 -19.03 14.33
CA ILE A 157 3.45 -18.14 13.61
C ILE A 157 4.74 -18.01 14.42
N GLU A 158 5.89 -18.13 13.77
CA GLU A 158 7.19 -18.14 14.42
C GLU A 158 8.16 -17.22 13.67
N ARG A 159 8.82 -16.32 14.40
CA ARG A 159 9.98 -15.57 13.93
C ARG A 159 11.23 -16.36 14.25
N TRP A 160 12.04 -16.64 13.24
CA TRP A 160 13.29 -17.38 13.37
C TRP A 160 14.45 -16.41 13.11
N THR A 161 15.30 -16.22 14.10
CA THR A 161 16.50 -15.36 14.02
C THR A 161 17.73 -16.23 14.11
N ARG A 162 18.58 -16.24 13.08
CA ARG A 162 19.83 -17.01 13.08
C ARG A 162 20.79 -16.44 14.12
N ILE A 163 21.34 -17.28 14.98
CA ILE A 163 22.19 -16.83 16.11
C ILE A 163 23.51 -16.24 15.62
N ASP A 164 24.05 -16.76 14.51
CA ASP A 164 25.40 -16.42 14.02
C ASP A 164 25.50 -14.98 13.45
N ASP A 165 24.46 -14.49 12.78
CA ASP A 165 24.48 -13.19 12.08
C ASP A 165 23.20 -12.37 12.26
N GLY A 166 22.22 -12.88 12.99
CA GLY A 166 20.95 -12.19 13.23
C GLY A 166 19.98 -12.22 12.05
N ASP A 167 20.21 -13.01 11.00
CA ASP A 167 19.31 -13.07 9.85
C ASP A 167 17.93 -13.60 10.23
N ILE A 168 16.87 -12.97 9.73
CA ILE A 168 15.49 -13.25 10.12
C ILE A 168 14.69 -13.83 8.96
N HIS A 169 13.99 -14.94 9.22
CA HIS A 169 12.91 -15.45 8.39
C HIS A 169 11.70 -15.82 9.26
N TRP A 170 10.55 -16.02 8.64
CA TRP A 170 9.33 -16.41 9.35
C TRP A 170 8.79 -17.76 8.88
N ARG A 171 8.09 -18.44 9.78
CA ARG A 171 7.35 -19.68 9.48
C ARG A 171 5.94 -19.60 10.04
N SER A 172 4.96 -20.05 9.27
CA SER A 172 3.59 -20.24 9.75
C SER A 172 3.14 -21.68 9.55
N PHE A 173 2.42 -22.23 10.52
CA PHE A 173 1.82 -23.56 10.46
C PHE A 173 0.31 -23.42 10.54
N SER A 174 -0.41 -23.83 9.50
CA SER A 174 -1.87 -23.84 9.51
C SER A 174 -2.43 -25.01 10.33
N LYS A 175 -3.72 -24.96 10.65
CA LYS A 175 -4.45 -26.08 11.28
C LYS A 175 -4.43 -27.37 10.45
N ASP A 176 -4.22 -27.26 9.15
CA ASP A 176 -4.13 -28.37 8.21
C ASP A 176 -2.69 -28.92 8.07
N ASN A 177 -1.81 -28.52 9.02
CA ASN A 177 -0.40 -28.91 9.08
C ASN A 177 0.40 -28.48 7.83
N ILE A 178 0.00 -27.38 7.20
CA ILE A 178 0.74 -26.75 6.10
C ILE A 178 1.78 -25.81 6.70
N CYS A 179 3.05 -26.02 6.39
CA CYS A 179 4.13 -25.13 6.76
C CYS A 179 4.43 -24.16 5.62
N THR A 180 4.39 -22.86 5.88
CA THR A 180 4.77 -21.81 4.94
C THR A 180 5.95 -21.03 5.48
N ILE A 181 6.93 -20.77 4.61
CA ILE A 181 8.16 -20.03 4.91
C ILE A 181 8.11 -18.67 4.20
N TYR A 182 8.58 -17.62 4.88
CA TYR A 182 8.63 -16.26 4.35
C TYR A 182 10.02 -15.68 4.52
N GLY A 183 10.54 -15.10 3.43
CA GLY A 183 11.81 -14.37 3.40
C GLY A 183 12.98 -15.17 3.96
N ASP A 184 13.20 -16.40 3.49
CA ASP A 184 14.38 -17.21 3.82
C ASP A 184 15.56 -16.94 2.89
N SER A 185 15.40 -16.07 1.89
CA SER A 185 16.46 -15.59 1.00
C SER A 185 16.36 -14.08 0.74
N PRO A 186 17.44 -13.41 0.31
CA PRO A 186 17.40 -11.99 -0.07
C PRO A 186 16.41 -11.67 -1.20
N GLU A 187 16.16 -12.62 -2.10
CA GLU A 187 15.21 -12.47 -3.21
C GLU A 187 13.76 -12.48 -2.72
N SER A 188 13.47 -13.15 -1.60
CA SER A 188 12.13 -13.20 -0.99
C SER A 188 11.90 -12.14 0.10
N ARG A 189 12.67 -11.03 0.04
CA ARG A 189 12.59 -9.92 1.01
C ARG A 189 12.59 -8.57 0.30
N VAL A 190 11.78 -7.65 0.81
CA VAL A 190 11.91 -6.21 0.54
C VAL A 190 12.70 -5.62 1.71
N ALA A 191 13.90 -5.11 1.44
CA ALA A 191 14.82 -4.61 2.45
C ALA A 191 15.56 -3.37 1.93
N ASP A 192 16.06 -2.56 2.86
CA ASP A 192 16.82 -1.36 2.57
C ASP A 192 18.11 -1.71 1.78
N PRO A 193 18.30 -1.17 0.56
CA PRO A 193 19.53 -1.39 -0.21
C PRO A 193 20.79 -0.91 0.51
N ALA A 194 20.70 0.14 1.34
CA ALA A 194 21.82 0.67 2.10
C ALA A 194 22.11 -0.16 3.37
N ASN A 195 21.09 -0.82 3.92
CA ASN A 195 21.24 -1.71 5.06
C ASN A 195 20.33 -2.96 4.98
N PRO A 196 20.82 -4.08 4.41
CA PRO A 196 20.00 -5.28 4.22
C PRO A 196 19.40 -5.92 5.48
N SER A 197 19.85 -5.53 6.70
CA SER A 197 19.20 -5.96 7.94
C SER A 197 17.87 -5.26 8.21
N HIS A 198 17.61 -4.10 7.59
CA HIS A 198 16.32 -3.41 7.64
C HIS A 198 15.34 -4.06 6.65
N ILE A 199 14.81 -5.22 7.04
CA ILE A 199 13.84 -5.97 6.24
C ILE A 199 12.44 -5.41 6.52
N PHE A 200 11.81 -4.83 5.50
CA PHE A 200 10.44 -4.29 5.57
C PHE A 200 9.38 -5.37 5.40
N SER A 201 9.57 -6.29 4.45
CA SER A 201 8.63 -7.37 4.16
C SER A 201 9.33 -8.69 3.85
N TRP A 202 8.82 -9.77 4.44
CA TRP A 202 9.17 -11.16 4.16
C TRP A 202 8.09 -11.77 3.28
N LEU A 203 8.42 -11.97 2.01
CA LEU A 203 7.54 -12.53 1.00
C LEU A 203 7.51 -14.06 1.13
N ILE A 204 6.39 -14.69 0.82
CA ILE A 204 6.33 -16.16 0.79
C ILE A 204 7.42 -16.72 -0.12
N SER A 205 8.14 -17.73 0.35
CA SER A 205 9.17 -18.40 -0.43
C SER A 205 8.79 -19.85 -0.72
N ALA A 206 8.21 -20.55 0.25
CA ALA A 206 7.81 -21.94 0.05
C ALA A 206 6.62 -22.34 0.94
N SER A 207 5.88 -23.35 0.51
CA SER A 207 4.84 -24.00 1.30
C SER A 207 4.91 -25.53 1.15
N PHE A 208 4.69 -26.25 2.25
CA PHE A 208 4.80 -27.71 2.34
C PHE A 208 3.60 -28.32 3.05
N ASP A 209 3.06 -29.40 2.50
CA ASP A 209 2.06 -30.23 3.19
C ASP A 209 2.70 -31.40 3.97
N ASP A 210 1.85 -32.16 4.67
CA ASP A 210 2.24 -33.32 5.46
C ASP A 210 2.53 -34.59 4.63
N LYS A 211 2.36 -34.53 3.30
CA LYS A 211 2.54 -35.64 2.34
C LYS A 211 3.76 -35.46 1.45
N GLY A 212 4.51 -34.38 1.65
CA GLY A 212 5.72 -34.05 0.92
C GLY A 212 5.46 -33.34 -0.41
N ASN A 213 4.27 -32.79 -0.64
CA ASN A 213 4.03 -31.86 -1.73
C ASN A 213 4.54 -30.47 -1.33
N ALA A 214 5.12 -29.75 -2.28
CA ALA A 214 5.67 -28.43 -2.09
C ALA A 214 5.20 -27.44 -3.15
N ILE A 215 5.25 -26.16 -2.80
CA ILE A 215 5.10 -25.02 -3.70
C ILE A 215 6.29 -24.09 -3.42
N LEU A 216 7.02 -23.69 -4.46
CA LEU A 216 8.14 -22.77 -4.39
C LEU A 216 7.77 -21.47 -5.13
N TYR A 217 8.10 -20.32 -4.53
CA TYR A 217 7.79 -19.00 -5.04
C TYR A 217 9.09 -18.23 -5.31
N GLU A 218 9.42 -18.05 -6.58
CA GLU A 218 10.63 -17.36 -7.02
C GLU A 218 10.34 -15.90 -7.31
N HIS A 219 11.15 -15.04 -6.73
CA HIS A 219 11.03 -13.59 -6.81
C HIS A 219 12.23 -13.02 -7.55
N VAL A 220 12.04 -11.91 -8.24
CA VAL A 220 13.11 -11.15 -8.89
C VAL A 220 13.18 -9.75 -8.31
N ALA A 221 14.40 -9.24 -8.13
CA ALA A 221 14.63 -7.86 -7.73
C ALA A 221 14.34 -6.90 -8.89
N GLU A 222 13.83 -5.73 -8.55
CA GLU A 222 13.78 -4.60 -9.47
C GLU A 222 15.21 -4.18 -9.91
N ASN A 223 15.33 -3.61 -11.11
CA ASN A 223 16.59 -3.13 -11.67
C ASN A 223 16.38 -2.03 -12.72
N ASP A 224 17.49 -1.56 -13.30
CA ASP A 224 17.49 -0.45 -14.26
C ASP A 224 17.21 -0.87 -15.72
N ARG A 225 16.88 -2.14 -15.98
CA ARG A 225 16.64 -2.60 -17.37
C ARG A 225 15.40 -1.91 -17.93
N GLY A 226 15.54 -1.34 -19.13
CA GLY A 226 14.47 -0.61 -19.80
C GLY A 226 14.16 0.77 -19.18
N ILE A 227 15.00 1.26 -18.26
CA ILE A 227 14.85 2.58 -17.63
C ILE A 227 15.82 3.58 -18.29
N ASP A 228 15.34 4.79 -18.55
CA ASP A 228 16.18 5.90 -19.03
C ASP A 228 16.75 6.68 -17.84
N LEU A 229 17.93 6.27 -17.38
CA LEU A 229 18.64 6.90 -16.26
C LEU A 229 19.15 8.33 -16.56
N THR A 230 18.98 8.83 -17.79
CA THR A 230 19.38 10.21 -18.13
C THR A 230 18.36 11.25 -17.65
N LYS A 231 17.10 10.84 -17.48
CA LYS A 231 16.01 11.66 -16.94
C LYS A 231 16.35 12.20 -15.56
N ALA A 232 15.89 13.41 -15.24
CA ALA A 232 16.26 14.05 -13.99
C ALA A 232 15.62 13.34 -12.79
N ASN A 233 14.41 12.81 -12.98
CA ASN A 233 13.64 12.15 -11.94
C ASN A 233 14.19 10.76 -11.55
N GLU A 234 14.99 10.12 -12.40
CA GLU A 234 15.62 8.81 -12.13
C GLU A 234 17.06 8.92 -11.62
N ARG A 235 17.62 10.14 -11.48
CA ARG A 235 18.96 10.32 -10.92
C ARG A 235 18.96 10.05 -9.42
N HIS A 236 20.07 9.51 -8.92
CA HIS A 236 20.33 9.29 -7.49
C HIS A 236 19.37 8.30 -6.79
N ARG A 237 18.68 7.44 -7.54
CA ARG A 237 17.83 6.37 -7.00
C ARG A 237 18.52 5.01 -7.04
N ASP A 238 18.19 4.15 -6.08
CA ASP A 238 18.52 2.73 -6.08
C ASP A 238 17.22 1.93 -6.04
N PRO A 239 16.76 1.36 -7.17
CA PRO A 239 15.45 0.72 -7.22
C PRO A 239 15.48 -0.72 -6.71
N THR A 240 16.63 -1.25 -6.29
CA THR A 240 16.83 -2.69 -6.01
C THR A 240 16.10 -3.22 -4.77
N ALA A 241 15.42 -2.37 -4.01
CA ALA A 241 14.63 -2.77 -2.85
C ALA A 241 13.42 -3.64 -3.21
N ASN A 242 12.73 -3.32 -4.31
CA ASN A 242 11.45 -3.94 -4.65
C ASN A 242 11.62 -5.36 -5.19
N ARG A 243 10.56 -6.17 -5.08
CA ARG A 243 10.51 -7.58 -5.49
C ARG A 243 9.25 -7.89 -6.26
N TYR A 244 9.39 -8.73 -7.28
CA TYR A 244 8.29 -9.22 -8.08
C TYR A 244 8.24 -10.74 -8.02
N LEU A 245 7.07 -11.30 -7.68
CA LEU A 245 6.84 -12.72 -7.86
C LEU A 245 6.96 -13.05 -9.35
N LYS A 246 7.91 -13.90 -9.71
CA LYS A 246 8.25 -14.22 -11.09
C LYS A 246 7.79 -15.61 -11.49
N ARG A 247 7.96 -16.60 -10.61
CA ARG A 247 7.55 -17.99 -10.86
C ARG A 247 6.97 -18.65 -9.62
N ILE A 248 6.04 -19.56 -9.86
CA ILE A 248 5.57 -20.51 -8.85
C ILE A 248 5.73 -21.91 -9.41
N LEU A 249 6.52 -22.73 -8.74
CA LEU A 249 6.81 -24.11 -9.11
C LEU A 249 6.09 -25.04 -8.15
N TYR A 250 5.37 -26.03 -8.66
CA TYR A 250 4.61 -26.94 -7.83
C TYR A 250 4.37 -28.32 -8.49
N GLY A 251 3.87 -29.28 -7.71
CA GLY A 251 3.73 -30.66 -8.17
C GLY A 251 5.07 -31.37 -8.30
N ASN A 252 6.00 -31.14 -7.37
CA ASN A 252 7.30 -31.82 -7.25
C ASN A 252 7.19 -33.34 -7.45
N ARG A 253 8.08 -33.96 -8.24
CA ARG A 253 8.11 -35.43 -8.37
C ARG A 253 8.76 -36.12 -7.17
N ARG A 254 9.68 -35.42 -6.51
CA ARG A 254 10.39 -35.91 -5.31
C ARG A 254 9.77 -35.27 -4.08
N PRO A 255 9.35 -36.04 -3.06
CA PRO A 255 8.81 -35.47 -1.83
C PRO A 255 9.78 -34.50 -1.16
N LEU A 256 9.28 -33.35 -0.71
CA LEU A 256 10.04 -32.29 -0.04
C LEU A 256 9.41 -31.94 1.31
N GLY A 257 10.19 -31.36 2.23
CA GLY A 257 9.68 -30.82 3.49
C GLY A 257 10.38 -29.53 3.91
N PRO A 258 9.99 -28.92 5.04
CA PRO A 258 10.51 -27.62 5.46
C PRO A 258 12.04 -27.55 5.68
N GLY A 259 12.70 -28.69 5.93
CA GLY A 259 14.16 -28.79 6.05
C GLY A 259 14.89 -29.02 4.73
N SER A 260 14.18 -29.12 3.61
CA SER A 260 14.74 -29.32 2.27
C SER A 260 15.30 -28.00 1.70
N HIS A 261 16.26 -27.40 2.39
CA HIS A 261 16.91 -26.16 1.94
C HIS A 261 17.67 -26.37 0.63
N GLY A 262 17.46 -25.50 -0.36
CA GLY A 262 18.30 -25.41 -1.55
C GLY A 262 18.12 -26.51 -2.61
N LEU A 263 16.95 -27.15 -2.71
CA LEU A 263 16.65 -28.11 -3.79
C LEU A 263 15.73 -27.48 -4.86
N PRO A 264 16.26 -26.68 -5.82
CA PRO A 264 15.46 -26.15 -6.93
C PRO A 264 15.02 -27.23 -7.91
N ASP A 265 15.69 -28.39 -7.94
CA ASP A 265 15.50 -29.42 -8.96
C ASP A 265 14.64 -30.60 -8.46
N ALA A 266 13.39 -30.29 -8.08
CA ALA A 266 12.41 -31.28 -7.64
C ALA A 266 11.64 -31.94 -8.81
N ASP A 267 12.13 -31.75 -10.04
CA ASP A 267 11.49 -32.13 -11.29
C ASP A 267 10.01 -31.67 -11.32
N TRP A 268 9.78 -30.37 -11.13
CA TRP A 268 8.46 -29.76 -11.00
C TRP A 268 7.55 -30.08 -12.20
N MET A 269 6.30 -30.45 -11.93
CA MET A 269 5.33 -30.77 -13.00
C MET A 269 4.63 -29.54 -13.57
N PHE A 270 4.52 -28.48 -12.78
CA PHE A 270 3.78 -27.29 -13.12
C PHE A 270 4.56 -26.02 -12.76
N GLU A 271 4.47 -25.02 -13.63
CA GLU A 271 5.10 -23.72 -13.46
C GLU A 271 4.09 -22.62 -13.84
N THR A 272 3.89 -21.67 -12.93
CA THR A 272 3.16 -20.43 -13.23
C THR A 272 4.15 -19.28 -13.34
N VAL A 273 4.23 -18.63 -14.49
CA VAL A 273 5.13 -17.51 -14.78
C VAL A 273 4.36 -16.20 -14.79
N PHE A 274 4.84 -15.22 -14.05
CA PHE A 274 4.38 -13.84 -14.12
C PHE A 274 5.25 -13.10 -15.13
N ASP A 275 4.63 -12.56 -16.16
CA ASP A 275 5.29 -11.93 -17.29
C ASP A 275 4.98 -10.44 -17.28
N PHE A 276 6.02 -9.63 -17.14
CA PHE A 276 5.97 -8.18 -17.09
C PHE A 276 6.25 -7.55 -18.47
N GLY A 277 6.22 -8.35 -19.53
CA GLY A 277 6.42 -7.95 -20.93
C GLY A 277 7.74 -8.43 -21.53
N GLU A 278 8.59 -9.08 -20.74
CA GLU A 278 9.92 -9.57 -21.12
C GLU A 278 9.93 -11.01 -21.67
N GLU A 279 8.87 -11.79 -21.46
CA GLU A 279 8.80 -13.15 -22.02
C GLU A 279 8.65 -13.09 -23.55
N ASP A 280 9.28 -14.03 -24.27
CA ASP A 280 9.16 -14.14 -25.74
C ASP A 280 7.80 -14.78 -26.10
N TYR A 281 6.74 -14.02 -25.82
CA TYR A 281 5.35 -14.30 -26.15
C TYR A 281 4.95 -13.44 -27.34
N ARG A 282 4.69 -14.08 -28.49
CA ARG A 282 4.25 -13.41 -29.70
C ARG A 282 2.91 -13.95 -30.17
N GLU A 283 1.92 -13.06 -30.19
CA GLU A 283 0.62 -13.33 -30.79
C GLU A 283 0.61 -12.90 -32.26
N PHE A 284 0.10 -13.76 -33.13
CA PHE A 284 -0.06 -13.47 -34.54
C PHE A 284 -1.48 -12.98 -34.83
N PRO A 285 -1.67 -12.09 -35.84
CA PRO A 285 -3.00 -11.72 -36.30
C PRO A 285 -3.85 -12.95 -36.64
N PRO A 286 -5.18 -12.88 -36.47
CA PRO A 286 -6.08 -13.97 -36.84
C PRO A 286 -5.88 -14.37 -38.31
N ASP A 287 -5.86 -15.66 -38.59
CA ASP A 287 -5.82 -16.17 -39.96
C ASP A 287 -7.16 -15.97 -40.70
N GLY A 288 -7.26 -16.44 -41.95
CA GLY A 288 -8.48 -16.33 -42.75
C GLY A 288 -9.72 -17.04 -42.17
N GLU A 289 -9.54 -17.89 -41.14
CA GLU A 289 -10.61 -18.55 -40.39
C GLU A 289 -10.84 -17.93 -39.00
N GLY A 290 -10.17 -16.82 -38.69
CA GLY A 290 -10.25 -16.15 -37.39
C GLY A 290 -9.50 -16.87 -36.27
N ARG A 291 -8.61 -17.82 -36.59
CA ARG A 291 -7.81 -18.53 -35.60
C ARG A 291 -6.60 -17.70 -35.21
N VAL A 292 -6.37 -17.58 -33.91
CA VAL A 292 -5.22 -16.89 -33.35
C VAL A 292 -4.14 -17.90 -32.99
N PHE A 293 -2.91 -17.63 -33.43
CA PHE A 293 -1.75 -18.44 -33.10
C PHE A 293 -0.79 -17.65 -32.22
N VAL A 294 -0.11 -18.35 -31.33
CA VAL A 294 0.87 -17.80 -30.41
C VAL A 294 2.16 -18.60 -30.48
N GLN A 295 3.29 -17.92 -30.45
CA GLN A 295 4.59 -18.53 -30.24
C GLN A 295 5.10 -18.13 -28.86
N VAL A 296 5.54 -19.12 -28.08
CA VAL A 296 6.22 -18.92 -26.81
C VAL A 296 7.50 -19.74 -26.80
N THR A 297 8.62 -19.12 -26.43
CA THR A 297 9.87 -19.86 -26.22
C THR A 297 10.28 -19.85 -24.76
N ALA A 298 10.74 -21.00 -24.26
CA ALA A 298 11.14 -21.17 -22.87
C ALA A 298 12.48 -20.51 -22.53
N LYS A 299 13.21 -19.97 -23.52
CA LYS A 299 14.45 -19.24 -23.29
C LYS A 299 14.14 -17.76 -23.14
N GLN A 300 14.39 -17.22 -21.95
CA GLN A 300 14.56 -15.78 -21.83
C GLN A 300 15.70 -15.36 -22.76
N ARG A 301 15.46 -14.34 -23.59
CA ARG A 301 16.55 -13.71 -24.34
C ARG A 301 17.42 -12.98 -23.32
N GLU A 302 18.73 -13.21 -23.35
CA GLU A 302 19.69 -12.47 -22.52
C GLU A 302 19.58 -10.95 -22.74
N ASP A 303 19.11 -10.54 -23.93
CA ASP A 303 18.85 -9.15 -24.34
C ASP A 303 17.37 -8.73 -24.25
N SER A 304 16.48 -9.48 -23.60
CA SER A 304 15.08 -9.07 -23.49
C SER A 304 14.98 -7.81 -22.63
N ALA A 305 14.51 -6.71 -23.21
CA ALA A 305 14.22 -5.51 -22.46
C ALA A 305 13.11 -5.82 -21.45
N TRP A 306 13.35 -5.53 -20.17
CA TRP A 306 12.29 -5.52 -19.17
C TRP A 306 11.60 -4.15 -19.28
N PRO A 307 10.37 -4.06 -19.83
CA PRO A 307 9.77 -2.76 -20.07
C PRO A 307 9.45 -2.05 -18.75
N ALA A 308 9.58 -0.73 -18.76
CA ALA A 308 9.06 0.14 -17.71
C ALA A 308 7.60 0.48 -17.99
N ARG A 309 6.80 0.58 -16.92
CA ARG A 309 5.48 1.21 -16.96
C ARG A 309 5.60 2.71 -17.19
N ALA A 310 4.56 3.32 -17.76
CA ALA A 310 4.52 4.76 -18.02
C ALA A 310 4.51 5.62 -16.72
N ASP A 311 3.89 5.11 -15.66
CA ASP A 311 3.72 5.73 -14.33
C ASP A 311 4.59 5.05 -13.27
N SER A 312 5.91 5.15 -13.42
CA SER A 312 6.81 4.59 -12.39
C SER A 312 6.68 5.40 -11.09
N PHE A 313 6.38 4.74 -9.98
CA PHE A 313 6.11 5.36 -8.67
C PHE A 313 6.97 4.77 -7.55
N SER A 314 7.09 5.49 -6.44
CA SER A 314 7.84 5.07 -5.26
C SER A 314 6.97 5.20 -4.01
N THR A 315 7.23 4.38 -3.01
CA THR A 315 6.70 4.56 -1.66
C THR A 315 7.85 4.55 -0.67
N TYR A 316 7.72 5.36 0.39
CA TYR A 316 8.73 5.57 1.43
C TYR A 316 8.23 5.18 2.82
N ARG A 317 7.02 4.60 2.93
CA ARG A 317 6.50 4.04 4.19
C ARG A 317 7.39 2.94 4.80
N SER A 318 8.35 2.41 4.05
CA SER A 318 9.36 1.50 4.58
C SER A 318 10.52 2.21 5.30
N GLY A 319 10.59 3.54 5.29
CA GLY A 319 11.76 4.31 5.74
C GLY A 319 12.90 4.35 4.72
N PHE A 320 12.73 3.72 3.57
CA PHE A 320 13.59 3.80 2.39
C PHE A 320 12.73 3.71 1.13
N GLU A 321 13.33 3.95 -0.03
CA GLU A 321 12.61 3.93 -1.30
C GLU A 321 12.27 2.50 -1.75
N VAL A 322 10.99 2.22 -2.00
CA VAL A 322 10.54 1.05 -2.75
C VAL A 322 9.99 1.51 -4.11
N ARG A 323 10.85 1.48 -5.14
CA ARG A 323 10.54 1.92 -6.51
C ARG A 323 9.83 0.82 -7.29
N THR A 324 8.81 1.17 -8.09
CA THR A 324 8.09 0.23 -8.96
C THR A 324 8.13 0.68 -10.42
N HIS A 325 8.83 -0.06 -11.28
CA HIS A 325 8.81 0.15 -12.73
C HIS A 325 8.01 -0.90 -13.49
N ARG A 326 7.57 -1.98 -12.86
CA ARG A 326 7.03 -3.15 -13.58
C ARG A 326 5.52 -3.24 -13.50
N LEU A 327 4.93 -3.69 -14.61
CA LEU A 327 3.50 -3.95 -14.75
C LEU A 327 3.29 -5.34 -15.33
N CYS A 328 2.65 -6.23 -14.58
CA CYS A 328 2.42 -7.61 -14.98
C CYS A 328 1.40 -7.65 -16.11
N ARG A 329 1.80 -8.15 -17.27
CA ARG A 329 1.00 -8.22 -18.49
C ARG A 329 0.27 -9.53 -18.61
N ARG A 330 0.90 -10.63 -18.19
CA ARG A 330 0.39 -11.99 -18.40
C ARG A 330 0.78 -12.88 -17.23
N ILE A 331 -0.07 -13.84 -16.93
CA ILE A 331 0.21 -14.95 -16.02
C ILE A 331 0.07 -16.22 -16.86
N LEU A 332 1.16 -16.94 -17.06
CA LEU A 332 1.27 -18.09 -17.96
C LEU A 332 1.39 -19.38 -17.15
N LEU A 333 0.63 -20.41 -17.52
CA LEU A 333 0.70 -21.72 -16.89
C LEU A 333 1.34 -22.75 -17.84
N PHE A 334 2.47 -23.30 -17.42
CA PHE A 334 3.21 -24.34 -18.12
C PHE A 334 3.11 -25.70 -17.42
N HIS A 335 3.11 -26.75 -18.22
CA HIS A 335 3.17 -28.15 -17.79
C HIS A 335 4.48 -28.79 -18.27
N HIS A 336 5.13 -29.57 -17.42
CA HIS A 336 6.41 -30.25 -17.68
C HIS A 336 6.23 -31.78 -17.74
N PHE A 337 5.57 -32.22 -18.81
CA PHE A 337 5.37 -33.64 -19.14
C PHE A 337 5.93 -33.91 -20.55
N PRO A 338 7.27 -33.91 -20.71
CA PRO A 338 7.90 -33.96 -22.03
C PRO A 338 7.52 -35.19 -22.84
N ASP A 339 7.38 -36.35 -22.19
CA ASP A 339 7.05 -37.62 -22.85
C ASP A 339 5.61 -37.64 -23.37
N GLU A 340 4.67 -37.05 -22.63
CA GLU A 340 3.24 -37.03 -22.96
C GLU A 340 2.85 -35.85 -23.86
N LEU A 341 3.49 -34.69 -23.69
CA LEU A 341 3.14 -33.44 -24.36
C LEU A 341 4.09 -33.07 -25.51
N GLY A 342 5.20 -33.81 -25.67
CA GLY A 342 6.16 -33.63 -26.77
C GLY A 342 6.94 -32.31 -26.72
N THR A 343 6.99 -31.66 -25.56
CA THR A 343 7.84 -30.51 -25.23
C THR A 343 8.04 -30.42 -23.72
N PRO A 344 9.24 -30.05 -23.24
CA PRO A 344 9.50 -29.88 -21.80
C PRO A 344 8.77 -28.68 -21.18
N HIS A 345 8.34 -27.70 -21.97
CA HIS A 345 7.59 -26.53 -21.51
C HIS A 345 6.34 -26.37 -22.36
N TYR A 346 5.22 -26.95 -21.93
CA TYR A 346 3.96 -26.86 -22.65
C TYR A 346 3.07 -25.75 -22.08
N LEU A 347 2.81 -24.68 -22.82
CA LEU A 347 1.85 -23.65 -22.42
C LEU A 347 0.42 -24.21 -22.46
N VAL A 348 -0.29 -24.14 -21.34
CA VAL A 348 -1.65 -24.69 -21.18
C VAL A 348 -2.69 -23.59 -21.10
N ARG A 349 -2.45 -22.57 -20.26
CA ARG A 349 -3.39 -21.47 -19.98
C ARG A 349 -2.67 -20.16 -19.76
N SER A 350 -3.40 -19.07 -19.92
CA SER A 350 -2.95 -17.75 -19.50
C SER A 350 -4.09 -16.89 -18.98
N THR A 351 -3.76 -15.97 -18.07
CA THR A 351 -4.56 -14.78 -17.74
C THR A 351 -3.81 -13.57 -18.27
N GLN A 352 -4.36 -12.88 -19.27
CA GLN A 352 -3.80 -11.68 -19.87
C GLN A 352 -4.47 -10.45 -19.27
N CYS A 353 -3.65 -9.47 -18.88
CA CYS A 353 -4.04 -8.19 -18.32
C CYS A 353 -3.68 -7.10 -19.32
N GLU A 354 -4.68 -6.37 -19.82
CA GLU A 354 -4.47 -5.20 -20.68
C GLU A 354 -4.68 -3.93 -19.88
N HIS A 355 -3.71 -3.03 -19.97
CA HIS A 355 -3.68 -1.79 -19.22
C HIS A 355 -3.85 -0.60 -20.14
N HIS A 356 -4.60 0.39 -19.66
CA HIS A 356 -4.48 1.75 -20.15
C HIS A 356 -3.38 2.44 -19.34
N GLU A 357 -2.19 2.54 -19.92
CA GLU A 357 -1.03 3.16 -19.28
C GLU A 357 -1.06 4.67 -19.49
N LYS A 358 -1.08 5.41 -18.39
CA LYS A 358 -0.96 6.87 -18.37
C LYS A 358 0.25 7.26 -17.51
N PRO A 359 0.82 8.47 -17.67
CA PRO A 359 1.92 8.93 -16.82
C PRO A 359 1.55 9.13 -15.34
N ASN A 360 0.28 9.43 -15.05
CA ASN A 360 -0.25 9.65 -13.69
C ASN A 360 -0.85 8.37 -13.05
N GLY A 361 -1.03 7.29 -13.81
CA GLY A 361 -1.60 6.05 -13.29
C GLY A 361 -2.02 5.05 -14.36
N SER A 362 -1.52 3.82 -14.27
CA SER A 362 -1.92 2.71 -15.15
C SER A 362 -3.14 1.97 -14.60
N LEU A 363 -4.15 1.79 -15.45
CA LEU A 363 -5.43 1.18 -15.09
C LEU A 363 -5.60 -0.17 -15.81
N LEU A 364 -5.96 -1.23 -15.08
CA LEU A 364 -6.28 -2.54 -15.68
C LEU A 364 -7.67 -2.49 -16.31
N THR A 365 -7.74 -2.44 -17.64
CA THR A 365 -9.00 -2.24 -18.39
C THR A 365 -9.59 -3.52 -18.93
N ARG A 366 -8.80 -4.58 -19.08
CA ARG A 366 -9.31 -5.87 -19.58
C ARG A 366 -8.56 -7.06 -19.03
N ILE A 367 -9.30 -8.11 -18.66
CA ILE A 367 -8.76 -9.41 -18.29
C ILE A 367 -9.28 -10.49 -19.24
N VAL A 368 -8.37 -11.27 -19.83
CA VAL A 368 -8.71 -12.35 -20.77
C VAL A 368 -8.08 -13.66 -20.33
N GLN A 369 -8.90 -14.70 -20.13
CA GLN A 369 -8.42 -16.06 -19.90
C GLN A 369 -8.39 -16.85 -21.21
N SER A 370 -7.26 -17.50 -21.49
CA SER A 370 -7.05 -18.27 -22.71
C SER A 370 -6.52 -19.67 -22.43
N GLY A 371 -6.87 -20.61 -23.31
CA GLY A 371 -6.31 -21.96 -23.38
C GLY A 371 -5.52 -22.16 -24.67
N TYR A 372 -4.53 -23.03 -24.61
CA TYR A 372 -3.58 -23.23 -25.71
C TYR A 372 -3.49 -24.70 -26.12
N LYS A 373 -3.44 -24.94 -27.43
CA LYS A 373 -3.19 -26.25 -28.01
C LYS A 373 -2.03 -26.18 -28.99
N ARG A 374 -0.92 -26.85 -28.68
CA ARG A 374 0.26 -26.90 -29.54
C ARG A 374 -0.08 -27.52 -30.91
N GLN A 375 0.48 -26.92 -31.95
CA GLN A 375 0.41 -27.32 -33.36
C GLN A 375 1.82 -27.62 -33.87
N SER A 376 1.99 -27.82 -35.17
CA SER A 376 3.32 -27.92 -35.79
C SER A 376 4.13 -26.61 -35.63
N ASN A 377 5.46 -26.71 -35.67
CA ASN A 377 6.40 -25.59 -35.64
C ASN A 377 6.38 -24.70 -34.38
N ASP A 378 6.17 -25.28 -33.20
CA ASP A 378 6.17 -24.57 -31.89
C ASP A 378 5.11 -23.46 -31.76
N LEU A 379 4.08 -23.49 -32.62
CA LEU A 379 2.92 -22.61 -32.53
C LEU A 379 1.84 -23.23 -31.64
N TYR A 380 1.12 -22.38 -30.92
CA TYR A 380 -0.05 -22.73 -30.14
C TYR A 380 -1.29 -22.09 -30.74
N LEU A 381 -2.33 -22.89 -31.00
CA LEU A 381 -3.66 -22.37 -31.26
C LEU A 381 -4.22 -21.81 -29.94
N LYS A 382 -4.51 -20.52 -29.91
CA LYS A 382 -5.11 -19.81 -28.76
C LYS A 382 -6.63 -19.79 -28.91
N LYS A 383 -7.35 -20.08 -27.82
CA LYS A 383 -8.78 -19.78 -27.69
C LYS A 383 -9.03 -19.09 -26.35
N SER A 384 -9.84 -18.03 -26.39
CA SER A 384 -10.14 -17.20 -25.22
C SER A 384 -11.58 -17.36 -24.79
N LEU A 385 -11.81 -17.21 -23.48
CA LEU A 385 -13.12 -16.87 -22.94
C LEU A 385 -13.45 -15.40 -23.29
N PRO A 386 -14.73 -15.00 -23.20
CA PRO A 386 -15.09 -13.59 -23.30
C PRO A 386 -14.27 -12.74 -22.33
N PRO A 387 -13.80 -11.55 -22.74
CA PRO A 387 -13.04 -10.66 -21.89
C PRO A 387 -13.91 -10.10 -20.76
N LEU A 388 -13.30 -9.85 -19.60
CA LEU A 388 -13.84 -8.95 -18.58
C LEU A 388 -13.31 -7.54 -18.87
N ASP A 389 -14.19 -6.65 -19.32
CA ASP A 389 -13.87 -5.24 -19.55
C ASP A 389 -14.15 -4.42 -18.27
N LEU A 390 -13.23 -3.52 -17.95
CA LEU A 390 -13.25 -2.67 -16.75
C LEU A 390 -13.12 -1.21 -17.20
N SER A 391 -13.95 -0.34 -16.63
CA SER A 391 -13.89 1.11 -16.84
C SER A 391 -13.77 1.84 -15.51
N TYR A 392 -13.11 2.99 -15.56
CA TYR A 392 -12.83 3.83 -14.40
C TYR A 392 -13.37 5.23 -14.67
N THR A 393 -13.67 5.97 -13.60
CA THR A 393 -14.01 7.39 -13.70
C THR A 393 -12.80 8.14 -14.25
N ALA A 394 -13.00 8.94 -15.29
CA ALA A 394 -11.94 9.77 -15.86
C ALA A 394 -11.88 11.12 -15.13
N SER A 395 -10.67 11.66 -14.97
CA SER A 395 -10.51 13.05 -14.51
C SER A 395 -10.85 14.02 -15.65
N PRO A 396 -11.61 15.09 -15.39
CA PRO A 396 -11.87 16.11 -16.39
C PRO A 396 -10.59 16.77 -16.93
N LEU A 397 -9.52 16.78 -16.14
CA LEU A 397 -8.21 17.34 -16.54
C LEU A 397 -7.50 16.50 -17.61
N GLU A 398 -7.96 15.28 -17.88
CA GLU A 398 -7.43 14.41 -18.94
C GLU A 398 -8.09 14.68 -20.30
N ASP A 399 -9.21 15.41 -20.34
CA ASP A 399 -9.90 15.74 -21.58
C ASP A 399 -9.28 17.02 -22.17
N GLU A 400 -8.57 16.91 -23.30
CA GLU A 400 -7.98 18.07 -23.99
C GLU A 400 -9.02 19.11 -24.44
N SER A 401 -10.30 18.73 -24.52
CA SER A 401 -11.42 19.63 -24.80
C SER A 401 -11.99 20.31 -23.55
N PHE A 402 -11.47 19.97 -22.36
CA PHE A 402 -11.81 20.60 -21.09
C PHE A 402 -11.26 22.03 -21.02
N ASP A 403 -11.94 22.95 -21.70
CA ASP A 403 -11.64 24.39 -21.75
C ASP A 403 -12.44 25.17 -20.68
N ARG A 404 -13.18 24.48 -19.80
CA ARG A 404 -14.08 25.15 -18.84
C ARG A 404 -14.03 24.50 -17.47
N PHE A 405 -13.06 24.93 -16.67
CA PHE A 405 -13.34 25.08 -15.25
C PHE A 405 -14.32 26.25 -15.11
N GLU A 406 -15.61 25.96 -15.18
CA GLU A 406 -16.63 26.96 -14.89
C GLU A 406 -16.61 27.20 -13.38
N LEU A 407 -16.06 28.34 -12.97
CA LEU A 407 -16.19 28.83 -11.61
C LEU A 407 -17.69 29.00 -11.33
N LYS A 408 -18.29 28.00 -10.69
CA LYS A 408 -19.66 28.11 -10.21
C LYS A 408 -19.63 29.04 -9.00
N PRO A 409 -20.38 30.16 -9.02
CA PRO A 409 -20.52 30.96 -7.83
C PRO A 409 -21.13 30.07 -6.74
N ALA A 410 -20.41 29.89 -5.65
CA ALA A 410 -20.97 29.28 -4.45
C ALA A 410 -22.11 30.15 -3.93
N ASP A 411 -23.03 29.56 -3.17
CA ASP A 411 -24.03 30.36 -2.46
C ASP A 411 -23.31 31.34 -1.52
N SER A 412 -23.31 32.60 -1.92
CA SER A 412 -22.44 33.65 -1.39
C SER A 412 -23.10 34.45 -0.27
N GLU A 413 -24.35 34.12 0.08
CA GLU A 413 -25.06 34.85 1.11
C GLU A 413 -24.32 34.72 2.45
N ASN A 414 -23.81 35.85 2.95
CA ASN A 414 -23.00 35.96 4.16
C ASN A 414 -21.67 35.17 4.15
N LEU A 415 -21.14 34.79 2.98
CA LEU A 415 -19.74 34.37 2.91
C LEU A 415 -18.82 35.60 3.07
N PRO A 416 -17.69 35.47 3.77
CA PRO A 416 -16.71 36.55 3.90
C PRO A 416 -16.17 36.94 2.52
N GLN A 417 -15.84 38.23 2.34
CA GLN A 417 -15.36 38.78 1.06
C GLN A 417 -14.00 38.19 0.61
N GLY A 418 -13.30 37.53 1.54
CA GLY A 418 -12.13 36.71 1.27
C GLY A 418 -11.90 35.72 2.42
N ILE A 419 -11.41 34.53 2.10
CA ILE A 419 -10.99 33.52 3.07
C ILE A 419 -9.47 33.60 3.10
N ASP A 420 -8.97 34.55 3.88
CA ASP A 420 -7.57 34.93 3.95
C ASP A 420 -6.74 34.08 4.93
N GLY A 421 -7.39 33.12 5.61
CA GLY A 421 -6.78 32.29 6.64
C GLY A 421 -6.66 32.98 8.00
N ALA A 422 -6.90 34.29 8.09
CA ALA A 422 -6.76 35.06 9.31
C ALA A 422 -8.12 35.27 10.00
N SER A 423 -9.10 35.77 9.26
CA SER A 423 -10.44 36.06 9.76
C SER A 423 -11.46 34.98 9.40
N ALA A 424 -11.22 34.24 8.32
CA ALA A 424 -12.00 33.09 7.91
C ALA A 424 -11.10 31.97 7.39
N ARG A 425 -11.46 30.72 7.69
CA ARG A 425 -10.68 29.51 7.35
C ARG A 425 -11.60 28.43 6.78
N TRP A 426 -11.07 27.67 5.82
CA TRP A 426 -11.63 26.39 5.40
C TRP A 426 -11.13 25.32 6.36
N LEU A 427 -12.06 24.65 7.04
CA LEU A 427 -11.76 23.52 7.91
C LEU A 427 -13.03 22.73 8.17
N ASP A 428 -12.86 21.45 8.48
CA ASP A 428 -13.94 20.60 8.98
C ASP A 428 -13.97 20.72 10.51
N LEU A 429 -14.81 21.62 11.01
CA LEU A 429 -14.83 21.94 12.44
C LEU A 429 -15.38 20.77 13.25
N ASP A 430 -16.39 20.08 12.70
CA ASP A 430 -17.25 19.12 13.38
C ASP A 430 -17.01 17.65 12.95
N GLY A 431 -15.96 17.39 12.15
CA GLY A 431 -15.59 16.04 11.71
C GLY A 431 -16.59 15.44 10.71
N GLU A 432 -17.23 16.27 9.89
CA GLU A 432 -18.27 15.89 8.93
C GLU A 432 -17.73 15.19 7.67
N GLY A 433 -16.40 15.20 7.47
CA GLY A 433 -15.71 14.71 6.29
C GLY A 433 -15.69 15.70 5.13
N ILE A 434 -16.13 16.94 5.35
CA ILE A 434 -16.15 18.01 4.34
C ILE A 434 -15.90 19.37 5.01
N SER A 435 -14.99 20.17 4.45
CA SER A 435 -14.64 21.46 5.05
C SER A 435 -15.75 22.50 4.89
N GLY A 436 -16.18 23.08 6.01
CA GLY A 436 -16.98 24.30 6.07
C GLY A 436 -16.15 25.57 6.14
N VAL A 437 -16.81 26.69 6.44
CA VAL A 437 -16.16 28.00 6.62
C VAL A 437 -16.34 28.46 8.06
N LEU A 438 -15.23 28.56 8.80
CA LEU A 438 -15.20 29.17 10.13
C LEU A 438 -14.75 30.62 10.01
N ALA A 439 -15.54 31.55 10.55
CA ALA A 439 -15.23 32.98 10.58
C ALA A 439 -15.22 33.54 12.01
N ASP A 440 -14.18 34.32 12.33
CA ASP A 440 -14.07 35.09 13.57
C ASP A 440 -14.51 36.53 13.30
N GLN A 441 -15.74 36.89 13.70
CA GLN A 441 -16.30 38.22 13.46
C GLN A 441 -16.78 38.86 14.78
N GLY A 442 -16.14 39.96 15.16
CA GLY A 442 -16.52 40.72 16.36
C GLY A 442 -16.25 39.93 17.64
N ALA A 443 -17.33 39.45 18.29
CA ALA A 443 -17.26 38.74 19.57
C ALA A 443 -17.73 37.28 19.50
N GLY A 444 -17.91 36.72 18.29
CA GLY A 444 -18.39 35.36 18.09
C GLY A 444 -17.68 34.66 16.93
N TRP A 445 -17.66 33.33 17.01
CA TRP A 445 -17.30 32.48 15.88
C TRP A 445 -18.57 32.07 15.15
N TYR A 446 -18.49 32.05 13.84
CA TYR A 446 -19.59 31.67 12.96
C TYR A 446 -19.11 30.56 12.05
N TYR A 447 -19.87 29.48 11.97
CA TYR A 447 -19.58 28.36 11.10
C TYR A 447 -20.65 28.23 10.03
N LYS A 448 -20.21 27.94 8.80
CA LYS A 448 -21.09 27.56 7.70
C LYS A 448 -20.75 26.14 7.29
N HIS A 449 -21.67 25.22 7.55
CA HIS A 449 -21.57 23.84 7.10
C HIS A 449 -21.53 23.78 5.57
N ASN A 450 -20.71 22.89 5.05
CA ASN A 450 -20.65 22.62 3.63
C ASN A 450 -21.67 21.53 3.29
N LEU A 451 -22.68 21.88 2.50
CA LEU A 451 -23.75 20.96 2.10
C LEU A 451 -23.42 20.23 0.78
N GLY A 452 -22.20 20.42 0.27
CA GLY A 452 -21.73 19.88 -1.00
C GLY A 452 -22.20 20.69 -2.21
N ASN A 453 -21.66 20.35 -3.38
CA ASN A 453 -22.01 20.97 -4.67
C ASN A 453 -21.91 22.52 -4.68
N GLY A 454 -21.01 23.10 -3.87
CA GLY A 454 -20.86 24.56 -3.73
C GLY A 454 -21.97 25.26 -2.94
N HIS A 455 -22.79 24.52 -2.20
CA HIS A 455 -23.84 25.06 -1.33
C HIS A 455 -23.37 25.06 0.12
N PHE A 456 -23.68 26.16 0.82
CA PHE A 456 -23.38 26.31 2.24
C PHE A 456 -24.68 26.46 3.03
N GLY A 457 -24.69 25.91 4.24
CA GLY A 457 -25.78 26.11 5.18
C GLY A 457 -25.96 27.57 5.59
N ALA A 458 -26.94 27.82 6.45
CA ALA A 458 -27.06 29.11 7.10
C ALA A 458 -25.80 29.42 7.92
N MET A 459 -25.52 30.70 8.12
CA MET A 459 -24.48 31.09 9.06
C MET A 459 -24.99 30.83 10.48
N GLU A 460 -24.32 29.91 11.17
CA GLU A 460 -24.65 29.55 12.54
C GLU A 460 -23.62 30.10 13.51
N LEU A 461 -24.09 30.62 14.63
CA LEU A 461 -23.23 31.03 15.72
C LEU A 461 -22.70 29.77 16.40
N VAL A 462 -21.37 29.64 16.50
CA VAL A 462 -20.75 28.64 17.37
C VAL A 462 -21.08 29.02 18.80
N SER A 463 -22.12 28.37 19.34
CA SER A 463 -22.85 28.79 20.55
C SER A 463 -21.97 28.81 21.80
N THR A 464 -20.94 27.96 21.84
CA THR A 464 -19.96 27.90 22.90
C THR A 464 -18.55 28.03 22.32
N ARG A 465 -17.71 28.86 22.95
CA ARG A 465 -16.29 28.96 22.63
C ARG A 465 -15.45 29.20 23.88
N PRO A 466 -14.18 28.79 23.90
CA PRO A 466 -13.27 29.17 24.98
C PRO A 466 -13.17 30.69 25.08
N SER A 467 -13.15 31.23 26.30
CA SER A 467 -13.17 32.69 26.52
C SER A 467 -11.91 33.42 26.05
N THR A 468 -10.81 32.69 25.93
CA THR A 468 -9.51 33.15 25.41
C THR A 468 -9.37 32.95 23.91
N ALA A 469 -10.37 32.35 23.25
CA ALA A 469 -10.29 32.01 21.84
C ALA A 469 -10.26 33.25 20.95
N ALA A 470 -9.22 33.36 20.12
CA ALA A 470 -9.02 34.40 19.14
C ALA A 470 -8.26 33.80 17.95
N LEU A 471 -8.94 33.53 16.83
CA LEU A 471 -8.32 32.88 15.66
C LEU A 471 -7.32 33.80 14.93
N SER A 472 -7.40 35.10 15.22
CA SER A 472 -6.41 36.09 14.78
C SER A 472 -5.09 36.05 15.57
N ASN A 473 -5.05 35.35 16.72
CA ASN A 473 -3.84 35.16 17.50
C ASN A 473 -2.98 34.05 16.87
N SER A 474 -1.73 34.37 16.54
CA SER A 474 -0.81 33.44 15.90
C SER A 474 -0.41 32.24 16.76
N ASN A 475 -0.61 32.31 18.08
CA ASN A 475 -0.32 31.19 18.98
C ASN A 475 -1.50 30.20 19.12
N GLN A 476 -2.68 30.51 18.58
CA GLN A 476 -3.85 29.64 18.67
C GLN A 476 -4.14 28.96 17.34
N HIS A 477 -4.29 27.64 17.40
CA HIS A 477 -4.47 26.78 16.23
C HIS A 477 -5.62 25.81 16.46
N LEU A 478 -6.33 25.48 15.39
CA LEU A 478 -7.22 24.34 15.37
C LEU A 478 -6.44 23.18 14.76
N MET A 479 -6.23 22.11 15.52
CA MET A 479 -5.49 20.92 15.09
C MET A 479 -6.01 19.69 15.80
N ASP A 480 -5.94 18.54 15.13
CA ASP A 480 -6.20 17.25 15.76
C ASP A 480 -4.96 16.84 16.58
N ILE A 481 -5.01 17.08 17.90
CA ILE A 481 -3.95 16.70 18.83
C ILE A 481 -4.17 15.29 19.41
N ALA A 482 -5.38 14.75 19.30
CA ALA A 482 -5.76 13.46 19.87
C ALA A 482 -5.58 12.30 18.88
N GLY A 483 -5.47 12.61 17.58
CA GLY A 483 -5.40 11.65 16.48
C GLY A 483 -6.73 10.95 16.23
N ASP A 484 -7.86 11.57 16.59
CA ASP A 484 -9.22 11.03 16.43
C ASP A 484 -10.00 11.67 15.27
N GLY A 485 -9.41 12.65 14.59
CA GLY A 485 -10.00 13.38 13.46
C GLY A 485 -10.76 14.65 13.87
N ASP A 486 -10.96 14.90 15.16
CA ASP A 486 -11.65 16.08 15.65
C ASP A 486 -10.65 17.23 15.91
N LEU A 487 -11.03 18.46 15.54
CA LEU A 487 -10.16 19.63 15.69
C LEU A 487 -10.26 20.24 17.09
N ASP A 488 -9.14 20.24 17.81
CA ASP A 488 -8.99 20.88 19.11
C ASP A 488 -8.44 22.30 19.00
N LEU A 489 -8.85 23.19 19.91
CA LEU A 489 -8.29 24.54 20.01
C LEU A 489 -7.05 24.49 20.90
N VAL A 490 -5.89 24.55 20.27
CA VAL A 490 -4.58 24.53 20.93
C VAL A 490 -4.05 25.96 21.09
N ASP A 491 -3.59 26.30 22.29
CA ASP A 491 -2.87 27.53 22.59
C ASP A 491 -1.41 27.19 22.89
N LEU A 492 -0.49 27.75 22.11
CA LEU A 492 0.95 27.53 22.19
C LEU A 492 1.68 28.67 22.90
N ALA A 493 0.96 29.64 23.47
CA ALA A 493 1.58 30.70 24.23
C ALA A 493 2.29 30.10 25.46
N PRO A 494 3.57 30.43 25.73
CA PRO A 494 4.34 29.83 26.84
C PRO A 494 3.68 29.93 28.22
N ALA A 495 2.82 30.92 28.44
CA ALA A 495 2.11 31.12 29.70
C ALA A 495 0.79 30.32 29.82
N ALA A 496 0.28 29.80 28.70
CA ALA A 496 -1.03 29.14 28.61
C ALA A 496 -1.00 27.91 27.68
N ALA A 497 0.16 27.23 27.60
CA ALA A 497 0.36 26.11 26.70
C ALA A 497 -0.57 24.93 27.04
N GLY A 498 -1.48 24.62 26.14
CA GLY A 498 -2.50 23.58 26.33
C GLY A 498 -3.56 23.62 25.27
N TYR A 499 -4.69 22.97 25.53
CA TYR A 499 -5.76 22.84 24.55
C TYR A 499 -7.15 22.77 25.18
N TYR A 500 -8.17 23.04 24.36
CA TYR A 500 -9.57 22.79 24.63
C TYR A 500 -10.05 21.71 23.66
N GLU A 501 -10.42 20.56 24.23
CA GLU A 501 -10.95 19.42 23.48
C GLU A 501 -12.30 19.78 22.86
N ARG A 502 -12.49 19.48 21.58
CA ARG A 502 -13.82 19.59 20.98
C ARG A 502 -14.68 18.41 21.43
N THR A 503 -15.89 18.68 21.88
CA THR A 503 -16.77 17.64 22.42
C THR A 503 -18.08 17.59 21.66
N THR A 504 -18.50 16.39 21.29
CA THR A 504 -19.85 16.11 20.78
C THR A 504 -20.64 15.41 21.89
N GLU A 505 -21.81 15.93 22.27
CA GLU A 505 -22.60 15.26 23.32
C GLU A 505 -23.08 13.87 22.85
N PRO A 506 -22.99 12.81 23.68
CA PRO A 506 -23.46 11.49 23.30
C PRO A 506 -24.96 11.49 23.00
N GLY A 507 -25.32 11.43 21.72
CA GLY A 507 -26.70 11.38 21.24
C GLY A 507 -27.38 12.73 21.00
N GLY A 508 -26.62 13.82 20.87
CA GLY A 508 -27.13 15.13 20.46
C GLY A 508 -26.34 15.73 19.29
N ASP A 509 -26.97 16.65 18.57
CA ASP A 509 -26.38 17.44 17.47
C ASP A 509 -25.62 18.70 17.99
N GLU A 510 -25.45 18.84 19.32
CA GLU A 510 -24.81 20.00 19.93
C GLU A 510 -23.31 19.75 20.17
N HIS A 511 -22.48 20.51 19.45
CA HIS A 511 -21.03 20.53 19.63
C HIS A 511 -20.62 21.61 20.64
N GLY A 512 -19.64 21.28 21.46
CA GLY A 512 -19.12 22.14 22.52
C GLY A 512 -17.61 22.06 22.69
N TRP A 513 -17.13 22.66 23.77
CA TRP A 513 -15.72 22.65 24.14
C TRP A 513 -15.54 22.14 25.57
N GLY A 514 -14.58 21.25 25.74
CA GLY A 514 -14.10 20.80 27.02
C GLY A 514 -13.42 21.90 27.84
N ARG A 515 -12.99 21.54 29.05
CA ARG A 515 -12.20 22.44 29.89
C ARG A 515 -10.76 22.50 29.39
N PHE A 516 -10.11 23.65 29.59
CA PHE A 516 -8.68 23.81 29.31
C PHE A 516 -7.85 22.72 30.00
N ARG A 517 -6.98 22.07 29.22
CA ARG A 517 -5.98 21.12 29.72
C ARG A 517 -4.59 21.63 29.33
N ALA A 518 -3.75 21.87 30.33
CA ALA A 518 -2.37 22.27 30.10
C ALA A 518 -1.53 21.08 29.63
N PHE A 519 -0.61 21.33 28.71
CA PHE A 519 0.37 20.32 28.30
C PHE A 519 1.30 19.96 29.46
N ARG A 520 1.61 18.67 29.61
CA ARG A 520 2.57 18.20 30.62
C ARG A 520 4.00 18.34 30.16
N SER A 521 4.22 18.23 28.84
CA SER A 521 5.51 18.41 28.19
C SER A 521 5.36 19.50 27.13
N PHE A 522 6.12 20.59 27.27
CA PHE A 522 6.07 21.69 26.33
C PHE A 522 7.48 22.26 26.08
N PRO A 523 7.97 22.20 24.84
CA PRO A 523 9.32 22.65 24.52
C PRO A 523 9.43 24.17 24.53
N VAL A 524 10.60 24.67 24.93
CA VAL A 524 10.91 26.11 24.89
C VAL A 524 11.34 26.47 23.48
N LEU A 525 10.37 26.90 22.67
CA LEU A 525 10.53 27.30 21.28
C LEU A 525 10.00 28.72 21.05
N ASP A 526 10.48 29.35 19.98
CA ASP A 526 9.76 30.48 19.40
C ASP A 526 8.65 29.94 18.50
N TRP A 527 7.43 29.90 19.03
CA TRP A 527 6.25 29.39 18.32
C TRP A 527 5.79 30.30 17.18
N ASN A 528 6.40 31.48 17.04
CA ASN A 528 6.21 32.37 15.90
C ASN A 528 7.41 32.32 14.93
N ASP A 529 8.34 31.36 15.09
CA ASP A 529 9.44 31.15 14.17
C ASP A 529 8.88 30.84 12.77
N PRO A 530 9.19 31.63 11.74
CA PRO A 530 8.70 31.37 10.38
C PRO A 530 9.22 30.05 9.78
N ASN A 531 10.19 29.39 10.42
CA ASN A 531 10.69 28.06 10.08
C ASN A 531 10.00 26.91 10.81
N LEU A 532 9.02 27.20 11.66
CA LEU A 532 8.24 26.17 12.34
C LEU A 532 7.04 25.73 11.48
N ARG A 533 6.83 24.42 11.35
CA ARG A 533 5.67 23.81 10.69
C ARG A 533 5.14 22.65 11.53
N PHE A 534 3.84 22.39 11.42
CA PHE A 534 3.20 21.19 11.96
C PHE A 534 3.11 20.16 10.84
N VAL A 535 3.78 19.02 11.00
CA VAL A 535 3.94 18.01 9.96
C VAL A 535 3.93 16.63 10.61
N ASP A 536 3.19 15.68 10.06
CA ASP A 536 3.36 14.28 10.43
C ASP A 536 4.69 13.76 9.85
N ILE A 537 5.73 13.74 10.69
CA ILE A 537 7.06 13.29 10.30
C ILE A 537 7.18 11.79 10.53
N THR A 538 6.39 11.22 11.44
CA THR A 538 6.52 9.80 11.82
C THR A 538 5.61 8.88 11.03
N GLY A 539 4.67 9.40 10.23
CA GLY A 539 3.69 8.65 9.46
C GLY A 539 2.57 8.02 10.30
N ASP A 540 2.31 8.54 11.49
CA ASP A 540 1.30 8.03 12.43
C ASP A 540 -0.06 8.75 12.33
N GLY A 541 -0.16 9.73 11.44
CA GLY A 541 -1.33 10.59 11.21
C GLY A 541 -1.41 11.79 12.16
N ILE A 542 -0.42 12.00 13.02
CA ILE A 542 -0.42 13.05 14.03
C ILE A 542 0.67 14.08 13.69
N ALA A 543 0.33 15.37 13.80
CA ALA A 543 1.29 16.41 13.48
C ALA A 543 2.36 16.58 14.57
N ASP A 544 3.63 16.46 14.17
CA ASP A 544 4.81 16.82 14.95
C ASP A 544 5.21 18.28 14.70
N VAL A 545 6.09 18.82 15.55
CA VAL A 545 6.69 20.16 15.31
C VAL A 545 7.99 20.01 14.55
N LEU A 546 8.06 20.54 13.34
CA LEU A 546 9.25 20.60 12.50
C LEU A 546 9.84 22.02 12.49
N VAL A 547 11.15 22.14 12.71
CA VAL A 547 11.91 23.39 12.59
C VAL A 547 13.12 23.16 11.69
N THR A 548 13.22 23.92 10.60
CA THR A 548 14.40 23.90 9.72
C THR A 548 15.48 24.86 10.23
N GLU A 549 16.74 24.39 10.24
CA GLU A 549 17.93 25.18 10.56
C GLU A 549 18.93 25.16 9.39
N ASP A 550 19.95 26.04 9.41
CA ASP A 550 20.97 26.14 8.35
C ASP A 550 21.76 24.83 8.08
N VAL A 551 21.89 23.97 9.09
CA VAL A 551 22.74 22.77 9.08
C VAL A 551 22.08 21.54 9.73
N ALA A 552 20.80 21.63 10.08
CA ALA A 552 20.08 20.54 10.71
C ALA A 552 18.56 20.69 10.54
N ILE A 553 17.87 19.58 10.68
CA ILE A 553 16.44 19.54 10.92
C ILE A 553 16.25 19.23 12.40
N ARG A 554 15.45 20.03 13.07
CA ARG A 554 15.04 19.79 14.46
C ARG A 554 13.56 19.52 14.48
N TRP A 555 13.15 18.48 15.17
CA TRP A 555 11.73 18.20 15.35
C TRP A 555 11.42 17.79 16.79
N HIS A 556 10.15 17.92 17.17
CA HIS A 556 9.65 17.48 18.47
C HIS A 556 8.48 16.52 18.23
N PRO A 557 8.56 15.29 18.77
CA PRO A 557 7.48 14.33 18.59
C PRO A 557 6.22 14.81 19.29
N SER A 558 5.08 14.59 18.66
CA SER A 558 3.79 14.70 19.31
C SER A 558 3.70 13.67 20.45
N LEU A 559 3.25 14.12 21.61
CA LEU A 559 2.87 13.26 22.73
C LEU A 559 1.34 13.30 22.91
N LEU A 560 0.62 13.56 21.83
CA LEU A 560 -0.83 13.74 21.83
C LEU A 560 -1.24 14.83 22.84
N GLN A 561 -2.25 14.51 23.65
CA GLN A 561 -2.79 15.34 24.72
C GLN A 561 -1.77 15.73 25.82
N GLU A 562 -0.59 15.09 25.87
CA GLU A 562 0.47 15.43 26.82
C GLU A 562 1.38 16.58 26.32
N GLY A 563 1.27 16.98 25.06
CA GLY A 563 2.01 18.07 24.42
C GLY A 563 3.08 17.57 23.46
N PHE A 564 4.31 18.10 23.56
CA PHE A 564 5.41 17.75 22.65
C PHE A 564 6.65 17.29 23.43
N GLY A 565 7.36 16.32 22.84
CA GLY A 565 8.54 15.72 23.43
C GLY A 565 9.82 16.57 23.31
N PRO A 566 10.96 16.04 23.80
CA PRO A 566 12.25 16.68 23.66
C PRO A 566 12.67 16.77 22.19
N ALA A 567 13.52 17.76 21.88
CA ALA A 567 14.02 17.98 20.52
C ALA A 567 14.86 16.78 20.04
N VAL A 568 14.56 16.29 18.86
CA VAL A 568 15.43 15.41 18.07
C VAL A 568 16.05 16.26 16.97
N ARG A 569 17.38 16.25 16.87
CA ARG A 569 18.12 17.08 15.91
C ARG A 569 18.92 16.20 14.96
N ILE A 570 18.53 16.19 13.69
CA ILE A 570 19.16 15.42 12.62
C ILE A 570 20.05 16.36 11.80
N PRO A 571 21.36 16.08 11.67
CA PRO A 571 22.25 16.88 10.83
C PRO A 571 21.80 16.85 9.37
N ALA A 572 21.78 18.01 8.72
CA ALA A 572 21.55 18.08 7.28
C ALA A 572 22.83 17.70 6.52
N PRO A 573 22.73 16.97 5.39
CA PRO A 573 23.87 16.69 4.53
C PRO A 573 24.56 17.96 4.02
N HIS A 574 25.83 17.85 3.65
CA HIS A 574 26.56 18.97 3.05
C HIS A 574 26.11 19.27 1.63
N ASP A 575 25.86 18.22 0.84
CA ASP A 575 25.31 18.29 -0.50
C ASP A 575 23.78 18.14 -0.43
N GLU A 576 23.09 19.05 -1.10
CA GLU A 576 21.62 19.06 -1.17
C GLU A 576 21.07 17.88 -2.00
N GLN A 577 21.91 17.22 -2.81
CA GLN A 577 21.53 16.01 -3.53
C GLN A 577 21.26 14.83 -2.58
N ASP A 578 21.95 14.79 -1.43
CA ASP A 578 21.85 13.68 -0.47
C ASP A 578 20.73 13.90 0.57
N GLY A 579 20.16 15.10 0.65
CA GLY A 579 19.08 15.44 1.56
C GLY A 579 18.83 16.96 1.65
N PRO A 580 17.74 17.38 2.32
CA PRO A 580 17.33 18.77 2.36
C PRO A 580 18.31 19.63 3.18
N ARG A 581 18.79 20.71 2.55
CA ARG A 581 19.51 21.79 3.23
C ARG A 581 18.80 23.12 2.96
N VAL A 582 17.60 23.21 3.49
CA VAL A 582 16.66 24.30 3.23
C VAL A 582 16.24 24.99 4.51
N VAL A 583 15.80 26.23 4.37
CA VAL A 583 15.21 27.05 5.44
C VAL A 583 13.84 27.46 4.94
N PHE A 584 12.77 27.14 5.67
CA PHE A 584 11.40 27.40 5.18
C PHE A 584 11.12 28.90 5.00
N ALA A 585 11.74 29.75 5.81
CA ALA A 585 11.67 31.20 5.70
C ALA A 585 12.70 31.76 4.70
N ASP A 586 12.99 31.05 3.61
CA ASP A 586 13.86 31.57 2.57
C ASP A 586 13.27 32.87 1.97
N ARG A 587 14.13 33.77 1.50
CA ARG A 587 13.69 35.07 0.98
C ARG A 587 12.75 34.95 -0.22
N THR A 588 12.84 33.82 -0.92
CA THR A 588 12.03 33.48 -2.08
C THR A 588 10.71 32.80 -1.72
N GLN A 589 10.52 32.31 -0.49
CA GLN A 589 9.37 31.50 -0.04
C GLN A 589 9.13 30.24 -0.89
N SER A 590 10.22 29.63 -1.38
CA SER A 590 10.17 28.59 -2.41
C SER A 590 9.96 27.17 -1.88
N ILE A 591 9.86 27.01 -0.56
CA ILE A 591 9.75 25.71 0.11
C ILE A 591 8.32 25.48 0.60
N TYR A 592 7.80 24.30 0.26
CA TYR A 592 6.47 23.82 0.55
C TYR A 592 6.53 22.44 1.20
N LEU A 593 5.37 21.97 1.63
CA LEU A 593 5.15 20.64 2.17
C LEU A 593 3.98 20.04 1.42
N ALA A 594 4.18 18.85 0.83
CA ALA A 594 3.15 18.14 0.09
C ALA A 594 3.54 16.68 -0.08
N ASP A 595 2.57 15.80 -0.32
CA ASP A 595 2.83 14.42 -0.72
C ASP A 595 3.10 14.38 -2.23
N MET A 596 4.36 14.23 -2.61
CA MET A 596 4.77 14.17 -4.02
C MET A 596 4.82 12.74 -4.56
N SER A 597 4.67 11.73 -3.69
CA SER A 597 4.81 10.32 -4.05
C SER A 597 3.48 9.54 -4.02
N GLY A 598 2.46 10.10 -3.37
CA GLY A 598 1.15 9.51 -3.19
C GLY A 598 1.13 8.40 -2.13
N ASP A 599 2.05 8.42 -1.18
CA ASP A 599 2.13 7.42 -0.11
C ASP A 599 1.56 7.91 1.24
N GLY A 600 1.04 9.14 1.27
CA GLY A 600 0.46 9.80 2.43
C GLY A 600 1.49 10.40 3.39
N LEU A 601 2.77 10.45 3.04
CA LEU A 601 3.80 11.13 3.81
C LEU A 601 4.00 12.57 3.29
N THR A 602 4.30 13.49 4.20
CA THR A 602 4.56 14.88 3.83
C THR A 602 6.02 15.08 3.46
N ASP A 603 6.29 15.35 2.19
CA ASP A 603 7.64 15.62 1.67
C ASP A 603 8.00 17.11 1.78
N ILE A 604 9.30 17.40 1.77
CA ILE A 604 9.79 18.78 1.59
C ILE A 604 9.88 19.04 0.09
N VAL A 605 9.20 20.08 -0.38
CA VAL A 605 9.12 20.42 -1.81
C VAL A 605 9.73 21.78 -2.04
N ARG A 606 10.49 21.94 -3.12
CA ARG A 606 10.93 23.23 -3.62
C ARG A 606 10.35 23.49 -5.00
N VAL A 607 9.63 24.59 -5.13
CA VAL A 607 9.08 25.06 -6.40
C VAL A 607 9.70 26.41 -6.73
N ARG A 608 10.32 26.50 -7.90
CA ARG A 608 10.83 27.73 -8.49
C ARG A 608 10.41 27.79 -9.96
N ASN A 609 10.53 28.96 -10.54
CA ASN A 609 10.29 29.15 -11.96
C ASN A 609 11.29 28.32 -12.80
N GLY A 610 10.81 27.26 -13.46
CA GLY A 610 11.63 26.32 -14.24
C GLY A 610 12.37 25.23 -13.43
N GLU A 611 12.15 25.11 -12.12
CA GLU A 611 12.75 24.06 -11.28
C GLU A 611 11.74 23.57 -10.23
N ILE A 612 11.46 22.27 -10.21
CA ILE A 612 10.70 21.62 -9.14
C ILE A 612 11.49 20.41 -8.66
N CYS A 613 11.66 20.30 -7.36
CA CYS A 613 12.27 19.13 -6.73
C CYS A 613 11.66 18.87 -5.35
N TYR A 614 11.82 17.65 -4.85
CA TYR A 614 11.39 17.29 -3.50
C TYR A 614 12.38 16.34 -2.83
N TRP A 615 12.33 16.28 -1.50
CA TRP A 615 13.04 15.31 -0.68
C TRP A 615 11.99 14.44 0.03
N PRO A 616 11.95 13.13 -0.27
CA PRO A 616 10.92 12.26 0.26
C PRO A 616 11.09 12.06 1.77
N ASN A 617 10.00 12.05 2.52
CA ASN A 617 10.03 11.77 3.96
C ASN A 617 10.34 10.28 4.22
N LEU A 618 11.40 10.01 4.97
CA LEU A 618 11.82 8.66 5.38
C LEU A 618 11.49 8.34 6.84
N GLY A 619 10.81 9.26 7.54
CA GLY A 619 10.44 9.10 8.93
C GLY A 619 11.43 9.73 9.91
N TYR A 620 10.91 10.12 11.07
CA TYR A 620 11.73 10.50 12.24
C TYR A 620 12.75 11.63 11.99
N GLY A 621 12.42 12.53 11.06
CA GLY A 621 13.23 13.68 10.66
C GLY A 621 14.28 13.37 9.58
N HIS A 622 14.30 12.14 9.06
CA HIS A 622 15.11 11.74 7.92
C HIS A 622 14.35 12.01 6.62
N PHE A 623 15.06 12.56 5.64
CA PHE A 623 14.55 12.79 4.30
C PHE A 623 15.54 12.21 3.29
N GLY A 624 15.02 11.66 2.20
CA GLY A 624 15.82 10.98 1.18
C GLY A 624 16.53 11.94 0.23
N PRO A 625 17.25 11.39 -0.77
CA PRO A 625 17.95 12.17 -1.76
C PRO A 625 16.98 13.04 -2.58
N LYS A 626 17.51 14.13 -3.15
CA LYS A 626 16.72 15.07 -3.94
C LYS A 626 16.19 14.42 -5.21
N VAL A 627 14.88 14.46 -5.40
CA VAL A 627 14.23 14.10 -6.66
C VAL A 627 13.95 15.35 -7.45
N THR A 628 14.50 15.46 -8.65
CA THR A 628 14.21 16.57 -9.57
C THR A 628 13.12 16.17 -10.54
N MET A 629 12.03 16.95 -10.61
CA MET A 629 10.93 16.67 -11.53
C MET A 629 11.33 17.01 -12.96
N ASP A 630 11.03 16.11 -13.89
CA ASP A 630 11.21 16.38 -15.31
C ASP A 630 10.23 17.45 -15.78
N ARG A 631 10.64 18.25 -16.77
CA ARG A 631 9.78 19.23 -17.47
C ARG A 631 9.09 20.24 -16.53
N ALA A 632 9.76 20.67 -15.46
CA ALA A 632 9.25 21.75 -14.61
C ALA A 632 8.89 23.00 -15.44
N PRO A 633 7.67 23.54 -15.29
CA PRO A 633 7.19 24.64 -16.12
C PRO A 633 7.88 25.96 -15.76
N TRP A 634 7.90 26.87 -16.73
CA TRP A 634 8.15 28.28 -16.49
C TRP A 634 6.80 28.96 -16.28
N PHE A 635 6.48 29.30 -15.03
CA PHE A 635 5.18 29.84 -14.64
C PHE A 635 4.94 31.25 -15.18
N ASP A 636 5.97 32.09 -15.16
CA ASP A 636 5.93 33.46 -15.67
C ASP A 636 7.35 33.93 -16.03
N THR A 637 7.49 35.16 -16.49
CA THR A 637 8.76 35.89 -16.53
C THR A 637 9.33 36.08 -15.11
N PRO A 638 10.66 36.00 -14.91
CA PRO A 638 11.27 36.08 -13.58
C PRO A 638 10.93 37.34 -12.76
N ASP A 639 10.56 38.43 -13.42
CA ASP A 639 10.17 39.70 -12.80
C ASP A 639 8.70 39.77 -12.36
N LEU A 640 7.84 38.91 -12.91
CA LEU A 640 6.41 38.85 -12.56
C LEU A 640 6.04 37.63 -11.71
N PHE A 641 6.91 36.61 -11.67
CA PHE A 641 6.67 35.40 -10.89
C PHE A 641 6.58 35.72 -9.39
N ASP A 642 5.41 35.41 -8.81
CA ASP A 642 5.14 35.57 -7.38
C ASP A 642 4.91 34.19 -6.76
N GLN A 643 5.87 33.78 -5.93
CA GLN A 643 5.88 32.51 -5.24
C GLN A 643 4.64 32.29 -4.36
N LYS A 644 4.02 33.37 -3.86
CA LYS A 644 2.81 33.29 -3.02
C LYS A 644 1.58 32.79 -3.75
N ARG A 645 1.61 32.73 -5.08
CA ARG A 645 0.50 32.27 -5.91
C ARG A 645 0.50 30.76 -6.15
N ILE A 646 1.64 30.09 -5.92
CA ILE A 646 1.74 28.65 -6.05
C ILE A 646 0.95 27.97 -4.94
N GLN A 647 0.08 27.05 -5.32
CA GLN A 647 -0.61 26.15 -4.40
C GLN A 647 -0.30 24.70 -4.80
N LEU A 648 -0.27 23.80 -3.80
CA LEU A 648 -0.09 22.37 -4.01
C LEU A 648 -1.33 21.65 -3.50
N ALA A 649 -1.96 20.85 -4.36
CA ALA A 649 -3.13 20.04 -4.02
C ALA A 649 -3.29 18.90 -5.04
N ASP A 650 -3.78 17.74 -4.61
CA ASP A 650 -4.22 16.69 -5.53
C ASP A 650 -5.54 17.14 -6.20
N THR A 651 -5.53 17.30 -7.52
CA THR A 651 -6.66 17.81 -8.29
C THR A 651 -7.34 16.75 -9.16
N ASP A 652 -6.63 15.66 -9.47
CA ASP A 652 -7.13 14.58 -10.31
C ASP A 652 -7.46 13.29 -9.54
N GLY A 653 -7.17 13.25 -8.24
CA GLY A 653 -7.41 12.10 -7.36
C GLY A 653 -6.38 10.99 -7.54
N SER A 654 -5.21 11.29 -8.09
CA SER A 654 -4.10 10.34 -8.25
C SER A 654 -3.41 9.99 -6.94
N GLY A 655 -3.61 10.79 -5.89
CA GLY A 655 -2.91 10.74 -4.62
C GLY A 655 -1.65 11.62 -4.57
N THR A 656 -1.14 12.08 -5.72
CA THR A 656 0.03 12.97 -5.76
C THR A 656 -0.40 14.44 -5.80
N ALA A 657 0.37 15.33 -5.17
CA ALA A 657 0.10 16.76 -5.23
C ALA A 657 0.41 17.35 -6.62
N ASP A 658 -0.59 18.00 -7.22
CA ASP A 658 -0.45 18.84 -8.40
C ASP A 658 -0.04 20.27 -8.01
N ILE A 659 0.38 21.06 -9.00
CA ILE A 659 0.76 22.46 -8.84
C ILE A 659 -0.28 23.34 -9.53
N LEU A 660 -0.77 24.34 -8.80
CA LEU A 660 -1.75 25.33 -9.23
C LEU A 660 -1.15 26.74 -9.33
#